data_AF-A0A3N8LFA9-F1
#
_entry.id   AF-A0A3N8LFA9-F1
#
_cell.length_a   1.000
_cell.length_b   1.000
_cell.length_c   1.000
_cell.angle_alpha   90.00
_cell.angle_beta   90.00
_cell.angle_gamma   90.00
#
_symmetry.space_group_name_H-M   'P 1'
#
loop_
_entity.id
_entity.type
_entity.pdbx_description
1 polymer ?
#
loop_
_entity_poly.entity_id
_entity_poly.type
_entity_poly.pdbx_seq_one_letter_code
_entity_poly.pdbx_strand_id
1 'polypeptide(L)'
;MACSNPKLLIHGSCVSRDAFTDRYPQSSRYELVGYLARSSLATAFSHGEVEGIDFDAIASPFQRRMVQSDVSHGLSAMLASGGFDLLLVDLIDERFNLFVDEFGARCTVSGELQSSGFEPGARRGQVIKPFTDAFFDLWEEGWRAIVAALDAHGRLRALVVNEVYWSKACSDGTDFMPSYSGDDIDQANAFLCRQYARMRKDLDEDQFLHFDASLLVGAVDHQWGKSPFHFVNAYYTNLLDSLERYTTQPRSNSAGTSGKQGGSVGFVKYFQDKLRLAGIKFRHEEVERVTAWHSDRVTLQKAGPGVEVSVRATGDTRIRMSAIVNGDLSGNRNLLLVVSGDGLTDAEMHAMGYAKSWVGYFRYLRKDIRDGQLRAEIAINAKVTSFRIMTWNFDGPVLLFDLNFESSDATLSGSMLTEKRRDDGHSVNIVREPAIRANMLLKKHRCGPECIVHCDKWFSSMDAFASRHNVEKYGRDPVFIEAGSGELMPASLQKSNPAFLTIPESVDAYLRSIGDKSRNMIQKATKLGYEFLDAGPAGFEQDIYEIRTSDPMRQGRPIPQYYYSNPPVYVMSPSAVGCEYHTERFFGIVHDGHLVSYITLFMFGELAQINHILCHKEHVKNGVMNLNVFSVVKELIEKFPWVKAINYLYVNDDGLGINLFKRSVGFKSERFIAYDSTLDALQPAPVDDGAKHDVAPRAEPSESQKPRVKLTKWQFVRESVQRASLASKVESLLERPWTALPHPSDSEFAKFCSTGLGEATESHPVGACFLVPFPSRAEEHRHPDVARYLARRFKGNPIPDDGFSVAFRGGNLRALAYFGIEEDSGSLFDGVLVLEKVA
;
A
#
# COMPACT_ATOMS: atom_id res chain seq x y z
N MET A 1 -13.93 -26.84 -38.78
CA MET A 1 -13.67 -25.39 -38.75
C MET A 1 -14.15 -24.91 -37.39
N ALA A 2 -13.24 -24.48 -36.50
CA ALA A 2 -13.67 -23.91 -35.22
C ALA A 2 -14.23 -22.51 -35.50
N CYS A 3 -15.50 -22.27 -35.14
CA CYS A 3 -16.06 -20.91 -35.17
C CYS A 3 -15.21 -20.04 -34.23
N SER A 4 -14.75 -18.88 -34.72
CA SER A 4 -14.16 -17.85 -33.86
C SER A 4 -15.18 -17.41 -32.82
N ASN A 5 -14.73 -17.18 -31.59
CA ASN A 5 -15.57 -16.64 -30.52
C ASN A 5 -16.14 -15.26 -30.94
N PRO A 6 -17.41 -14.95 -30.62
CA PRO A 6 -17.97 -13.63 -30.88
C PRO A 6 -17.18 -12.53 -30.16
N LYS A 7 -16.88 -11.45 -30.87
CA LYS A 7 -16.20 -10.27 -30.34
C LYS A 7 -17.18 -9.41 -29.55
N LEU A 8 -16.90 -9.21 -28.27
CA LEU A 8 -17.73 -8.45 -27.35
C LEU A 8 -17.08 -7.10 -27.03
N LEU A 9 -17.84 -6.03 -27.25
CA LEU A 9 -17.55 -4.70 -26.72
C LEU A 9 -18.46 -4.45 -25.51
N ILE A 10 -17.91 -3.92 -24.43
CA ILE A 10 -18.69 -3.53 -23.25
C ILE A 10 -18.63 -2.02 -23.09
N HIS A 11 -19.78 -1.37 -22.94
CA HIS A 11 -19.90 0.02 -22.50
C HIS A 11 -20.76 0.05 -21.23
N GLY A 12 -20.13 0.34 -20.09
CA GLY A 12 -20.80 0.22 -18.80
C GLY A 12 -19.82 -0.08 -17.69
N SER A 13 -20.29 -0.76 -16.64
CA SER A 13 -19.57 -0.87 -15.37
C SER A 13 -18.99 -2.27 -15.13
N CYS A 14 -18.45 -2.46 -13.91
CA CYS A 14 -18.01 -3.77 -13.42
C CYS A 14 -19.13 -4.81 -13.39
N VAL A 15 -20.40 -4.39 -13.36
CA VAL A 15 -21.58 -5.26 -13.38
C VAL A 15 -21.68 -6.09 -14.65
N SER A 16 -21.18 -5.57 -15.77
CA SER A 16 -21.07 -6.33 -17.02
C SER A 16 -19.68 -6.94 -17.18
N ARG A 17 -18.61 -6.17 -16.93
CA ARG A 17 -17.25 -6.61 -17.21
C ARG A 17 -16.81 -7.81 -16.37
N ASP A 18 -17.21 -7.90 -15.11
CA ASP A 18 -16.64 -8.89 -14.19
C ASP A 18 -17.09 -10.34 -14.46
N ALA A 19 -18.18 -10.52 -15.21
CA ALA A 19 -18.56 -11.81 -15.77
C ALA A 19 -17.52 -12.34 -16.77
N PHE A 20 -16.77 -11.45 -17.43
CA PHE A 20 -15.78 -11.81 -18.45
C PHE A 20 -14.38 -11.99 -17.85
N THR A 21 -14.33 -12.80 -16.78
CA THR A 21 -13.10 -13.24 -16.11
C THR A 21 -13.01 -14.77 -16.17
N ASP A 22 -11.83 -15.31 -15.91
CA ASP A 22 -11.58 -16.76 -15.87
C ASP A 22 -12.31 -17.47 -14.70
N ARG A 23 -12.79 -16.71 -13.71
CA ARG A 23 -13.70 -17.16 -12.66
C ARG A 23 -14.96 -17.83 -13.20
N TYR A 24 -15.40 -17.44 -14.39
CA TYR A 24 -16.61 -17.95 -15.02
C TYR A 24 -16.25 -18.67 -16.33
N PRO A 25 -16.23 -20.01 -16.37
CA PRO A 25 -15.82 -20.76 -17.57
C PRO A 25 -16.59 -20.38 -18.84
N GLN A 26 -17.85 -19.97 -18.72
CA GLN A 26 -18.68 -19.52 -19.85
C GLN A 26 -18.11 -18.28 -20.55
N SER A 27 -17.29 -17.45 -19.87
CA SER A 27 -16.70 -16.24 -20.46
C SER A 27 -15.78 -16.54 -21.64
N SER A 28 -15.15 -17.72 -21.64
CA SER A 28 -14.25 -18.19 -22.70
C SER A 28 -14.92 -18.36 -24.07
N ARG A 29 -16.24 -18.25 -24.14
CA ARG A 29 -17.04 -18.26 -25.37
C ARG A 29 -17.01 -16.92 -26.11
N TYR A 30 -16.55 -15.85 -25.47
CA TYR A 30 -16.51 -14.50 -26.04
C TYR A 30 -15.06 -13.98 -26.11
N GLU A 31 -14.77 -13.13 -27.10
CA GLU A 31 -13.52 -12.37 -27.20
C GLU A 31 -13.80 -10.92 -26.79
N LEU A 32 -13.34 -10.47 -25.62
CA LEU A 32 -13.53 -9.09 -25.19
C LEU A 32 -12.60 -8.15 -25.99
N VAL A 33 -13.16 -7.38 -26.92
CA VAL A 33 -12.40 -6.47 -27.80
C VAL A 33 -12.31 -5.04 -27.27
N GLY A 34 -13.12 -4.69 -26.26
CA GLY A 34 -13.05 -3.40 -25.60
C GLY A 34 -13.94 -3.33 -24.36
N TYR A 35 -13.55 -2.46 -23.42
CA TYR A 35 -14.32 -2.14 -22.23
C TYR A 35 -14.21 -0.64 -21.95
N LEU A 36 -15.34 0.05 -22.09
CA LEU A 36 -15.48 1.49 -21.92
C LEU A 36 -16.19 1.74 -20.59
N ALA A 37 -15.40 1.93 -19.54
CA ALA A 37 -15.86 2.14 -18.18
C ALA A 37 -15.89 3.61 -17.81
N ARG A 38 -16.65 3.97 -16.78
CA ARG A 38 -16.76 5.34 -16.22
C ARG A 38 -17.05 6.38 -17.29
N SER A 39 -17.77 5.98 -18.32
CA SER A 39 -18.12 6.80 -19.47
C SER A 39 -19.64 6.75 -19.62
N SER A 40 -20.26 7.93 -19.48
CA SER A 40 -21.70 8.09 -19.66
C SER A 40 -22.05 8.13 -21.15
N LEU A 41 -23.23 7.64 -21.53
CA LEU A 41 -23.73 7.87 -22.89
C LEU A 41 -23.89 9.37 -23.20
N ALA A 42 -24.09 10.21 -22.18
CA ALA A 42 -24.19 11.67 -22.35
C ALA A 42 -22.89 12.33 -22.83
N THR A 43 -21.73 11.69 -22.66
CA THR A 43 -20.41 12.22 -23.05
C THR A 43 -19.89 11.56 -24.31
N ALA A 44 -20.35 10.34 -24.61
CA ALA A 44 -19.89 9.52 -25.73
C ALA A 44 -20.00 10.18 -27.12
N PHE A 45 -20.86 11.19 -27.27
CA PHE A 45 -21.08 11.93 -28.52
C PHE A 45 -21.11 13.45 -28.29
N SER A 46 -20.36 13.97 -27.32
CA SER A 46 -20.31 15.42 -27.09
C SER A 46 -19.62 16.18 -28.20
N HIS A 47 -19.89 17.49 -28.25
CA HIS A 47 -19.23 18.38 -29.18
C HIS A 47 -17.88 18.83 -28.61
N GLY A 48 -16.81 18.17 -29.05
CA GLY A 48 -15.45 18.50 -28.64
C GLY A 48 -15.01 17.82 -27.35
N GLU A 49 -13.71 17.95 -27.07
CA GLU A 49 -13.03 17.34 -25.93
C GLU A 49 -12.81 18.37 -24.82
N VAL A 50 -12.98 17.96 -23.56
CA VAL A 50 -12.68 18.82 -22.41
C VAL A 50 -11.18 19.00 -22.27
N GLU A 51 -10.70 20.23 -22.42
CA GLU A 51 -9.27 20.54 -22.43
C GLU A 51 -8.62 20.66 -21.04
N GLY A 52 -7.28 20.65 -21.01
CA GLY A 52 -6.49 20.93 -19.81
C GLY A 52 -6.57 19.82 -18.76
N ILE A 53 -6.83 18.58 -19.17
CA ILE A 53 -6.78 17.41 -18.30
C ILE A 53 -5.33 16.91 -18.25
N ASP A 54 -4.74 16.85 -17.06
CA ASP A 54 -3.41 16.29 -16.86
C ASP A 54 -3.50 14.76 -16.74
N PHE A 55 -3.51 14.08 -17.89
CA PHE A 55 -3.56 12.62 -17.93
C PHE A 55 -2.34 11.96 -17.27
N ASP A 56 -1.20 12.64 -17.18
CA ASP A 56 0.02 12.09 -16.59
C ASP A 56 -0.05 12.06 -15.06
N ALA A 57 -0.87 12.92 -14.44
CA ALA A 57 -1.19 12.86 -13.01
C ALA A 57 -1.97 11.60 -12.62
N ILE A 58 -2.70 10.97 -13.54
CA ILE A 58 -3.40 9.70 -13.30
C ILE A 58 -2.38 8.56 -13.32
N ALA A 59 -1.96 8.06 -12.16
CA ALA A 59 -0.88 7.07 -12.04
C ALA A 59 -1.20 5.73 -12.74
N SER A 60 -2.44 5.25 -12.65
CA SER A 60 -2.86 3.98 -13.25
C SER A 60 -3.06 4.14 -14.76
N PRO A 61 -2.30 3.40 -15.61
CA PRO A 61 -2.49 3.46 -17.06
C PRO A 61 -3.89 3.02 -17.51
N PHE A 62 -4.53 2.13 -16.75
CA PHE A 62 -5.90 1.71 -17.02
C PHE A 62 -6.89 2.83 -16.74
N GLN A 63 -6.79 3.49 -15.58
CA GLN A 63 -7.64 4.64 -15.23
C GLN A 63 -7.37 5.82 -16.18
N ARG A 64 -6.12 6.05 -16.57
CA ARG A 64 -5.76 7.07 -17.56
C ARG A 64 -6.44 6.82 -18.90
N ARG A 65 -6.34 5.60 -19.44
CA ARG A 65 -7.02 5.24 -20.70
C ARG A 65 -8.53 5.36 -20.60
N MET A 66 -9.10 5.04 -19.44
CA MET A 66 -10.53 5.18 -19.18
C MET A 66 -10.98 6.64 -19.28
N VAL A 67 -10.28 7.56 -18.60
CA VAL A 67 -10.56 9.00 -18.66
C VAL A 67 -10.31 9.56 -20.05
N GLN A 68 -9.19 9.19 -20.69
CA GLN A 68 -8.90 9.58 -22.07
C GLN A 68 -10.00 9.12 -23.03
N SER A 69 -10.45 7.88 -22.90
CA SER A 69 -11.50 7.31 -23.75
C SER A 69 -12.84 8.00 -23.56
N ASP A 70 -13.18 8.45 -22.36
CA ASP A 70 -14.43 9.20 -22.14
C ASP A 70 -14.34 10.59 -22.79
N VAL A 71 -13.25 11.31 -22.53
CA VAL A 71 -13.00 12.67 -23.06
C VAL A 71 -12.90 12.70 -24.58
N SER A 72 -12.30 11.66 -25.19
CA SER A 72 -12.10 11.55 -26.65
C SER A 72 -13.17 10.72 -27.36
N HIS A 73 -14.33 10.49 -26.71
CA HIS A 73 -15.49 9.83 -27.33
C HIS A 73 -15.21 8.42 -27.86
N GLY A 74 -14.46 7.61 -27.09
CA GLY A 74 -13.99 6.29 -27.50
C GLY A 74 -15.09 5.32 -27.90
N LEU A 75 -16.31 5.46 -27.38
CA LEU A 75 -17.47 4.68 -27.85
C LEU A 75 -17.78 4.97 -29.32
N SER A 76 -17.86 6.25 -29.70
CA SER A 76 -18.08 6.68 -31.08
C SER A 76 -17.00 6.12 -32.01
N ALA A 77 -15.72 6.18 -31.59
CA ALA A 77 -14.61 5.62 -32.36
C ALA A 77 -14.73 4.08 -32.54
N MET A 78 -15.10 3.35 -31.48
CA MET A 78 -15.27 1.89 -31.54
C MET A 78 -16.47 1.49 -32.43
N LEU A 79 -17.58 2.22 -32.37
CA LEU A 79 -18.73 2.01 -33.26
C LEU A 79 -18.35 2.22 -34.73
N ALA A 80 -17.62 3.29 -35.04
CA ALA A 80 -17.15 3.58 -36.39
C ALA A 80 -16.19 2.51 -36.92
N SER A 81 -15.34 1.93 -36.05
CA SER A 81 -14.41 0.86 -36.44
C SER A 81 -15.10 -0.46 -36.81
N GLY A 82 -16.29 -0.71 -36.26
CA GLY A 82 -17.07 -1.93 -36.48
C GLY A 82 -16.43 -3.22 -35.96
N GLY A 83 -15.35 -3.16 -35.16
CA GLY A 83 -14.50 -4.29 -34.78
C GLY A 83 -15.06 -5.28 -33.73
N PHE A 84 -16.36 -5.27 -33.46
CA PHE A 84 -17.05 -6.15 -32.52
C PHE A 84 -18.19 -6.90 -33.20
N ASP A 85 -18.75 -7.94 -32.58
CA ASP A 85 -19.97 -8.66 -33.02
C ASP A 85 -21.16 -8.32 -32.11
N LEU A 86 -20.91 -8.09 -30.82
CA LEU A 86 -21.89 -7.75 -29.79
C LEU A 86 -21.43 -6.52 -29.01
N LEU A 87 -22.37 -5.64 -28.67
CA LEU A 87 -22.18 -4.53 -27.76
C LEU A 87 -23.08 -4.74 -26.54
N LEU A 88 -22.48 -4.99 -25.38
CA LEU A 88 -23.19 -5.12 -24.11
C LEU A 88 -23.17 -3.77 -23.37
N VAL A 89 -24.35 -3.28 -23.00
CA VAL A 89 -24.52 -1.99 -22.32
C VAL A 89 -25.19 -2.17 -20.95
N ASP A 90 -24.60 -1.60 -19.90
CA ASP A 90 -25.29 -1.36 -18.62
C ASP A 90 -25.23 0.11 -18.22
N LEU A 91 -26.18 0.55 -17.40
CA LEU A 91 -26.38 1.97 -17.06
C LEU A 91 -25.90 2.33 -15.65
N ILE A 92 -25.13 1.47 -14.98
CA ILE A 92 -24.72 1.70 -13.59
C ILE A 92 -23.71 2.86 -13.49
N ASP A 93 -22.92 3.11 -14.54
CA ASP A 93 -22.01 4.26 -14.61
C ASP A 93 -22.74 5.60 -14.86
N GLU A 94 -24.04 5.61 -15.16
CA GLU A 94 -24.86 6.85 -15.22
C GLU A 94 -25.10 7.47 -13.82
N ARG A 95 -24.48 6.92 -12.79
CA ARG A 95 -24.45 7.44 -11.41
C ARG A 95 -23.44 8.58 -11.20
N PHE A 96 -22.55 8.83 -12.15
CA PHE A 96 -21.52 9.88 -12.02
C PHE A 96 -22.09 11.25 -12.41
N ASN A 97 -21.48 12.32 -11.90
CA ASN A 97 -21.80 13.67 -12.40
C ASN A 97 -21.21 13.84 -13.81
N LEU A 98 -21.78 14.76 -14.59
CA LEU A 98 -21.18 15.25 -15.82
C LEU A 98 -20.59 16.64 -15.60
N PHE A 99 -19.52 16.95 -16.30
CA PHE A 99 -19.06 18.31 -16.48
C PHE A 99 -19.31 18.73 -17.92
N VAL A 100 -19.89 19.91 -18.11
CA VAL A 100 -20.12 20.54 -19.41
C VAL A 100 -19.39 21.86 -19.40
N ASP A 101 -18.44 22.06 -20.31
CA ASP A 101 -17.71 23.32 -20.40
C ASP A 101 -18.55 24.43 -21.07
N GLU A 102 -17.99 25.64 -21.16
CA GLU A 102 -18.67 26.79 -21.78
C GLU A 102 -18.90 26.64 -23.30
N PHE A 103 -18.26 25.65 -23.94
CA PHE A 103 -18.37 25.36 -25.37
C PHE A 103 -19.26 24.14 -25.68
N GLY A 104 -19.74 23.44 -24.66
CA GLY A 104 -20.59 22.26 -24.78
C GLY A 104 -19.83 20.92 -24.88
N ALA A 105 -18.51 20.91 -24.66
CA ALA A 105 -17.76 19.67 -24.49
C ALA A 105 -18.12 19.02 -23.15
N ARG A 106 -18.26 17.70 -23.12
CA ARG A 106 -18.76 16.96 -21.96
C ARG A 106 -17.77 15.89 -21.53
N CYS A 107 -17.61 15.70 -20.22
CA CYS A 107 -16.92 14.54 -19.67
C CYS A 107 -17.59 14.04 -18.39
N THR A 108 -17.36 12.76 -18.09
CA THR A 108 -17.86 12.08 -16.91
C THR A 108 -16.93 12.39 -15.74
N VAL A 109 -17.47 12.97 -14.66
CA VAL A 109 -16.72 13.30 -13.46
C VAL A 109 -16.56 12.05 -12.59
N SER A 110 -15.66 11.17 -13.05
CA SER A 110 -15.23 9.98 -12.33
C SER A 110 -14.16 10.31 -11.28
N GLY A 111 -13.98 9.42 -10.30
CA GLY A 111 -12.89 9.58 -9.33
C GLY A 111 -11.51 9.52 -9.99
N GLU A 112 -11.40 8.77 -11.09
CA GLU A 112 -10.22 8.73 -11.94
C GLU A 112 -9.93 10.07 -12.61
N LEU A 113 -10.95 10.77 -13.13
CA LEU A 113 -10.76 12.11 -13.69
C LEU A 113 -10.34 13.09 -12.58
N GLN A 114 -10.96 13.02 -11.41
CA GLN A 114 -10.57 13.87 -10.27
C GLN A 114 -9.12 13.63 -9.83
N SER A 115 -8.62 12.39 -9.93
CA SER A 115 -7.22 12.07 -9.63
C SER A 115 -6.21 12.76 -10.55
N SER A 116 -6.65 13.29 -11.70
CA SER A 116 -5.87 14.14 -12.60
C SER A 116 -5.69 15.59 -12.11
N GLY A 117 -6.18 15.92 -10.90
CA GLY A 117 -6.32 17.31 -10.44
C GLY A 117 -7.49 18.05 -11.07
N PHE A 118 -8.42 17.33 -11.73
CA PHE A 118 -9.61 17.94 -12.32
C PHE A 118 -10.63 18.30 -11.23
N GLU A 119 -10.72 19.60 -10.94
CA GLU A 119 -11.67 20.20 -10.00
C GLU A 119 -12.82 20.88 -10.78
N PRO A 120 -14.01 20.27 -10.91
CA PRO A 120 -15.09 20.84 -11.72
C PRO A 120 -15.54 22.23 -11.25
N GLY A 121 -15.50 22.48 -9.93
CA GLY A 121 -15.89 23.77 -9.34
C GLY A 121 -14.90 24.91 -9.59
N ALA A 122 -13.67 24.59 -10.00
CA ALA A 122 -12.65 25.58 -10.36
C ALA A 122 -12.61 25.87 -11.86
N ARG A 123 -13.41 25.16 -12.67
CA ARG A 123 -13.46 25.25 -14.12
C ARG A 123 -14.61 26.14 -14.58
N ARG A 124 -14.47 26.74 -15.76
CA ARG A 124 -15.57 27.44 -16.44
C ARG A 124 -16.48 26.40 -17.10
N GLY A 125 -17.65 26.18 -16.51
CA GLY A 125 -18.61 25.18 -16.97
C GLY A 125 -19.65 24.88 -15.90
N GLN A 126 -20.48 23.87 -16.16
CA GLN A 126 -21.54 23.42 -15.28
C GLN A 126 -21.36 21.94 -14.93
N VAL A 127 -21.57 21.61 -13.65
CA VAL A 127 -21.72 20.22 -13.21
C VAL A 127 -23.20 19.83 -13.28
N ILE A 128 -23.51 18.80 -14.07
CA ILE A 128 -24.84 18.21 -14.13
C ILE A 128 -24.85 16.98 -13.23
N LYS A 129 -25.72 17.01 -12.22
CA LYS A 129 -25.87 15.89 -11.29
C LYS A 129 -26.65 14.73 -11.93
N PRO A 130 -26.32 13.48 -11.59
CA PRO A 130 -27.10 12.34 -12.02
C PRO A 130 -28.53 12.44 -11.48
N PHE A 131 -29.43 11.64 -12.05
CA PHE A 131 -30.82 11.53 -11.61
C PHE A 131 -31.67 12.80 -11.80
N THR A 132 -31.20 13.74 -12.60
CA THR A 132 -31.93 14.97 -12.96
C THR A 132 -32.47 14.90 -14.39
N ASP A 133 -33.49 15.73 -14.70
CA ASP A 133 -34.00 15.84 -16.07
C ASP A 133 -32.92 16.33 -17.05
N ALA A 134 -32.11 17.30 -16.64
CA ALA A 134 -31.00 17.80 -17.45
C ALA A 134 -29.98 16.69 -17.79
N PHE A 135 -29.68 15.79 -16.84
CA PHE A 135 -28.84 14.63 -17.13
C PHE A 135 -29.54 13.70 -18.13
N PHE A 136 -30.82 13.40 -17.90
CA PHE A 136 -31.59 12.50 -18.77
C PHE A 136 -31.65 12.98 -20.21
N ASP A 137 -31.83 14.28 -20.44
CA ASP A 137 -31.88 14.86 -21.78
C ASP A 137 -30.56 14.66 -22.52
N LEU A 138 -29.42 14.94 -21.86
CA LEU A 138 -28.08 14.72 -22.44
C LEU A 138 -27.79 13.23 -22.67
N TRP A 139 -28.22 12.37 -21.74
CA TRP A 139 -28.12 10.92 -21.90
C TRP A 139 -28.97 10.43 -23.09
N GLU A 140 -30.19 10.95 -23.25
CA GLU A 140 -31.09 10.56 -24.34
C GLU A 140 -30.52 10.97 -25.72
N GLU A 141 -29.83 12.10 -25.81
CA GLU A 141 -29.08 12.48 -27.02
C GLU A 141 -28.02 11.43 -27.39
N GLY A 142 -27.20 11.01 -26.42
CA GLY A 142 -26.20 9.96 -26.60
C GLY A 142 -26.82 8.61 -26.97
N TRP A 143 -27.93 8.25 -26.34
CA TRP A 143 -28.71 7.06 -26.68
C TRP A 143 -29.25 7.12 -28.12
N ARG A 144 -29.79 8.25 -28.57
CA ARG A 144 -30.25 8.38 -29.96
C ARG A 144 -29.10 8.25 -30.95
N ALA A 145 -27.92 8.78 -30.60
CA ALA A 145 -26.73 8.67 -31.42
C ALA A 145 -26.21 7.22 -31.54
N ILE A 146 -26.23 6.43 -30.46
CA ILE A 146 -25.81 5.02 -30.51
C ILE A 146 -26.74 4.18 -31.38
N VAL A 147 -28.06 4.39 -31.25
CA VAL A 147 -29.08 3.70 -32.06
C VAL A 147 -28.87 4.06 -33.54
N ALA A 148 -28.74 5.35 -33.85
CA ALA A 148 -28.52 5.81 -35.22
C ALA A 148 -27.23 5.25 -35.83
N ALA A 149 -26.13 5.23 -35.07
CA ALA A 149 -24.84 4.70 -35.54
C ALA A 149 -24.91 3.20 -35.86
N LEU A 150 -25.58 2.41 -35.02
CA LEU A 150 -25.74 0.97 -35.25
C LEU A 150 -26.74 0.65 -36.36
N ASP A 151 -27.86 1.35 -36.40
CA ASP A 151 -28.91 1.16 -37.40
C ASP A 151 -28.43 1.52 -38.82
N ALA A 152 -27.60 2.57 -38.95
CA ALA A 152 -26.97 2.95 -40.20
C ALA A 152 -26.14 1.81 -40.84
N HIS A 153 -25.69 0.84 -40.04
CA HIS A 153 -24.96 -0.33 -40.50
C HIS A 153 -25.77 -1.63 -40.44
N GLY A 154 -27.07 -1.58 -40.11
CA GLY A 154 -27.92 -2.75 -39.92
C GLY A 154 -27.51 -3.61 -38.72
N ARG A 155 -26.89 -3.00 -37.71
CA ARG A 155 -26.27 -3.66 -36.56
C ARG A 155 -27.00 -3.43 -35.25
N LEU A 156 -28.21 -2.87 -35.27
CA LEU A 156 -28.95 -2.56 -34.04
C LEU A 156 -29.18 -3.82 -33.16
N ARG A 157 -29.40 -4.98 -33.78
CA ARG A 157 -29.50 -6.31 -33.12
C ARG A 157 -28.21 -6.76 -32.41
N ALA A 158 -27.07 -6.14 -32.67
CA ALA A 158 -25.82 -6.43 -31.96
C ALA A 158 -25.76 -5.78 -30.57
N LEU A 159 -26.61 -4.78 -30.31
CA LEU A 159 -26.71 -4.12 -29.01
C LEU A 159 -27.57 -4.96 -28.07
N VAL A 160 -27.02 -5.28 -26.91
CA VAL A 160 -27.68 -6.03 -25.83
C VAL A 160 -27.61 -5.18 -24.57
N VAL A 161 -28.74 -5.03 -23.90
CA VAL A 161 -28.86 -4.27 -22.67
C VAL A 161 -28.82 -5.23 -21.49
N ASN A 162 -27.83 -5.06 -20.63
CA ASN A 162 -27.81 -5.68 -19.32
C ASN A 162 -28.69 -4.85 -18.38
N GLU A 163 -29.95 -5.26 -18.21
CA GLU A 163 -30.93 -4.53 -17.39
C GLU A 163 -30.77 -4.91 -15.91
N VAL A 164 -30.18 -4.01 -15.14
CA VAL A 164 -29.79 -4.24 -13.75
C VAL A 164 -30.12 -3.04 -12.89
N TYR A 165 -30.55 -3.32 -11.67
CA TYR A 165 -30.95 -2.33 -10.68
C TYR A 165 -30.09 -2.46 -9.43
N TRP A 166 -29.85 -1.34 -8.76
CA TRP A 166 -29.14 -1.31 -7.49
C TRP A 166 -29.86 -2.17 -6.46
N SER A 167 -29.12 -3.08 -5.84
CA SER A 167 -29.63 -3.93 -4.79
C SER A 167 -30.03 -3.13 -3.56
N LYS A 168 -31.11 -3.56 -2.91
CA LYS A 168 -31.54 -3.03 -1.60
C LYS A 168 -30.99 -3.84 -0.43
N ALA A 169 -30.41 -5.01 -0.68
CA ALA A 169 -30.00 -5.93 0.37
C ALA A 169 -28.66 -6.60 0.03
N CYS A 170 -27.88 -6.87 1.07
CA CYS A 170 -26.67 -7.65 0.95
C CYS A 170 -26.93 -9.14 1.17
N SER A 171 -26.00 -9.96 0.71
CA SER A 171 -25.98 -11.41 0.85
C SER A 171 -25.98 -11.90 2.30
N ASP A 172 -25.55 -11.06 3.24
CA ASP A 172 -25.59 -11.30 4.68
C ASP A 172 -26.82 -10.69 5.38
N GLY A 173 -27.76 -10.13 4.62
CA GLY A 173 -28.97 -9.47 5.13
C GLY A 173 -28.77 -8.03 5.60
N THR A 174 -27.56 -7.47 5.49
CA THR A 174 -27.30 -6.06 5.86
C THR A 174 -27.63 -5.07 4.73
N ASP A 175 -27.67 -3.77 5.04
CA ASP A 175 -27.85 -2.69 4.06
C ASP A 175 -26.50 -2.13 3.56
N PHE A 176 -26.52 -1.07 2.75
CA PHE A 176 -25.31 -0.43 2.19
C PHE A 176 -24.85 0.81 2.96
N MET A 177 -25.34 1.03 4.18
CA MET A 177 -24.94 2.18 5.00
C MET A 177 -23.52 2.01 5.57
N PRO A 178 -22.78 3.12 5.76
CA PRO A 178 -23.17 4.51 5.54
C PRO A 178 -22.96 5.02 4.09
N SER A 179 -22.54 4.17 3.16
CA SER A 179 -22.14 4.60 1.81
C SER A 179 -23.32 4.90 0.88
N TYR A 180 -24.43 4.16 1.01
CA TYR A 180 -25.63 4.35 0.21
C TYR A 180 -26.88 4.13 1.06
N SER A 181 -27.74 5.14 1.14
CA SER A 181 -29.01 5.04 1.87
C SER A 181 -30.06 4.31 1.02
N GLY A 182 -31.15 3.88 1.67
CA GLY A 182 -32.31 3.33 0.95
C GLY A 182 -32.87 4.33 -0.07
N ASP A 183 -32.91 5.61 0.28
CA ASP A 183 -33.42 6.68 -0.59
C ASP A 183 -32.51 6.90 -1.81
N ASP A 184 -31.18 6.83 -1.63
CA ASP A 184 -30.22 6.93 -2.74
C ASP A 184 -30.43 5.78 -3.74
N ILE A 185 -30.63 4.56 -3.22
CA ILE A 185 -30.87 3.36 -4.02
C ILE A 185 -32.20 3.48 -4.78
N ASP A 186 -33.26 3.97 -4.12
CA ASP A 186 -34.57 4.16 -4.73
C ASP A 186 -34.55 5.23 -5.83
N GLN A 187 -33.84 6.34 -5.60
CA GLN A 187 -33.65 7.38 -6.61
C GLN A 187 -32.88 6.86 -7.83
N ALA A 188 -31.78 6.13 -7.60
CA ALA A 188 -30.99 5.53 -8.69
C ALA A 188 -31.83 4.55 -9.51
N ASN A 189 -32.60 3.67 -8.85
CA ASN A 189 -33.44 2.68 -9.51
C ASN A 189 -34.62 3.31 -10.27
N ALA A 190 -35.24 4.36 -9.75
CA ALA A 190 -36.26 5.11 -10.47
C ALA A 190 -35.70 5.74 -11.75
N PHE A 191 -34.47 6.27 -11.69
CA PHE A 191 -33.79 6.83 -12.86
C PHE A 191 -33.42 5.75 -13.89
N LEU A 192 -32.87 4.62 -13.45
CA LEU A 192 -32.60 3.46 -14.30
C LEU A 192 -33.88 2.98 -15.01
N CYS A 193 -34.99 2.85 -14.29
CA CYS A 193 -36.27 2.45 -14.85
C CYS A 193 -36.73 3.39 -15.98
N ARG A 194 -36.58 4.71 -15.79
CA ARG A 194 -36.89 5.71 -16.83
C ARG A 194 -36.01 5.55 -18.06
N GLN A 195 -34.71 5.30 -17.88
CA GLN A 195 -33.76 5.09 -18.98
C GLN A 195 -34.08 3.80 -19.76
N TYR A 196 -34.30 2.68 -19.07
CA TYR A 196 -34.69 1.43 -19.72
C TYR A 196 -36.02 1.53 -20.46
N ALA A 197 -37.01 2.23 -19.89
CA ALA A 197 -38.27 2.53 -20.56
C ALA A 197 -38.09 3.36 -21.84
N ARG A 198 -37.09 4.25 -21.88
CA ARG A 198 -36.73 4.99 -23.09
C ARG A 198 -36.06 4.08 -24.13
N MET A 199 -35.13 3.22 -23.72
CA MET A 199 -34.43 2.29 -24.63
C MET A 199 -35.40 1.32 -25.31
N ARG A 200 -36.40 0.82 -24.59
CA ARG A 200 -37.48 -0.06 -25.12
C ARG A 200 -38.31 0.54 -26.25
N LYS A 201 -38.25 1.85 -26.47
CA LYS A 201 -38.91 2.47 -27.64
C LYS A 201 -38.14 2.21 -28.94
N ASP A 202 -36.85 1.89 -28.85
CA ASP A 202 -35.95 1.70 -30.00
C ASP A 202 -35.45 0.25 -30.15
N LEU A 203 -35.56 -0.58 -29.10
CA LEU A 203 -35.08 -1.95 -29.06
C LEU A 203 -36.21 -2.96 -28.82
N ASP A 204 -36.01 -4.18 -29.31
CA ASP A 204 -36.89 -5.32 -29.00
C ASP A 204 -36.65 -5.83 -27.57
N GLU A 205 -37.68 -6.40 -26.94
CA GLU A 205 -37.61 -6.87 -25.54
C GLU A 205 -36.60 -8.02 -25.34
N ASP A 206 -36.33 -8.81 -26.39
CA ASP A 206 -35.33 -9.88 -26.34
C ASP A 206 -33.87 -9.37 -26.26
N GLN A 207 -33.63 -8.09 -26.55
CA GLN A 207 -32.34 -7.43 -26.38
C GLN A 207 -32.06 -7.03 -24.93
N PHE A 208 -33.02 -7.18 -24.02
CA PHE A 208 -32.85 -6.88 -22.59
C PHE A 208 -32.62 -8.18 -21.79
N LEU A 209 -31.50 -8.23 -21.08
CA LEU A 209 -31.18 -9.33 -20.18
C LEU A 209 -31.81 -9.07 -18.82
N HIS A 210 -32.69 -9.98 -18.41
CA HIS A 210 -33.46 -9.92 -17.17
C HIS A 210 -32.92 -10.89 -16.12
N PHE A 211 -32.95 -10.45 -14.86
CA PHE A 211 -32.46 -11.23 -13.72
C PHE A 211 -33.52 -11.36 -12.64
N ASP A 212 -33.55 -12.52 -11.99
CA ASP A 212 -34.34 -12.70 -10.79
C ASP A 212 -33.82 -11.80 -9.66
N ALA A 213 -34.74 -11.24 -8.86
CA ALA A 213 -34.38 -10.35 -7.75
C ALA A 213 -33.44 -11.01 -6.73
N SER A 214 -33.49 -12.34 -6.58
CA SER A 214 -32.57 -13.10 -5.72
C SER A 214 -31.12 -13.11 -6.21
N LEU A 215 -30.88 -12.82 -7.50
CA LEU A 215 -29.54 -12.67 -8.07
C LEU A 215 -29.02 -11.24 -7.90
N LEU A 216 -29.91 -10.26 -7.87
CA LEU A 216 -29.59 -8.84 -7.68
C LEU A 216 -29.39 -8.49 -6.20
N VAL A 217 -28.55 -9.27 -5.52
CA VAL A 217 -28.18 -9.14 -4.10
C VAL A 217 -26.71 -8.73 -4.00
N GLY A 218 -26.41 -7.72 -3.18
CA GLY A 218 -25.03 -7.25 -3.01
C GLY A 218 -24.12 -8.27 -2.31
N ALA A 219 -23.00 -8.62 -2.94
CA ALA A 219 -21.93 -9.39 -2.33
C ALA A 219 -21.13 -8.51 -1.36
N VAL A 220 -21.05 -8.96 -0.10
CA VAL A 220 -20.24 -8.26 0.92
C VAL A 220 -18.73 -8.50 0.75
N ASP A 221 -18.37 -9.58 0.07
CA ASP A 221 -17.02 -10.03 -0.25
C ASP A 221 -16.63 -9.76 -1.71
N HIS A 222 -17.34 -8.86 -2.39
CA HIS A 222 -17.02 -8.52 -3.77
C HIS A 222 -15.60 -7.95 -3.89
N GLN A 223 -14.90 -8.26 -4.98
CA GLN A 223 -13.51 -7.83 -5.22
C GLN A 223 -13.31 -6.30 -5.21
N TRP A 224 -14.38 -5.54 -5.43
CA TRP A 224 -14.40 -4.07 -5.43
C TRP A 224 -15.01 -3.47 -4.15
N GLY A 225 -15.21 -4.29 -3.11
CA GLY A 225 -15.84 -3.91 -1.86
C GLY A 225 -17.37 -3.95 -1.89
N LYS A 226 -18.01 -3.63 -0.77
CA LYS A 226 -19.46 -3.68 -0.61
C LYS A 226 -20.14 -2.49 -1.30
N SER A 227 -21.06 -2.75 -2.22
CA SER A 227 -21.81 -1.73 -2.97
C SER A 227 -23.15 -2.30 -3.51
N PRO A 228 -24.22 -1.50 -3.67
CA PRO A 228 -25.51 -1.98 -4.18
C PRO A 228 -25.47 -2.55 -5.59
N PHE A 229 -24.39 -2.32 -6.34
CA PHE A 229 -24.18 -2.84 -7.70
C PHE A 229 -22.99 -3.80 -7.78
N HIS A 230 -22.57 -4.38 -6.66
CA HIS A 230 -21.55 -5.43 -6.62
C HIS A 230 -22.23 -6.74 -6.23
N PHE A 231 -22.74 -7.48 -7.21
CA PHE A 231 -23.65 -8.60 -6.95
C PHE A 231 -22.94 -9.90 -6.56
N VAL A 232 -23.72 -10.86 -6.06
CA VAL A 232 -23.27 -12.25 -5.82
C VAL A 232 -22.81 -12.96 -7.09
N ASN A 233 -21.91 -13.94 -6.97
CA ASN A 233 -21.35 -14.67 -8.12
C ASN A 233 -22.40 -15.34 -9.02
N ALA A 234 -23.54 -15.73 -8.43
CA ALA A 234 -24.65 -16.33 -9.15
C ALA A 234 -25.21 -15.39 -10.24
N TYR A 235 -25.21 -14.07 -10.00
CA TYR A 235 -25.62 -13.08 -10.99
C TYR A 235 -24.71 -13.10 -12.23
N TYR A 236 -23.39 -13.09 -12.05
CA TYR A 236 -22.43 -13.07 -13.16
C TYR A 236 -22.47 -14.35 -14.00
N THR A 237 -22.72 -15.49 -13.35
CA THR A 237 -22.96 -16.77 -14.05
C THR A 237 -24.23 -16.68 -14.90
N ASN A 238 -25.31 -16.14 -14.33
CA ASN A 238 -26.58 -15.97 -15.04
C ASN A 238 -26.50 -14.96 -16.19
N LEU A 239 -25.68 -13.90 -16.07
CA LEU A 239 -25.41 -12.96 -17.16
C LEU A 239 -24.82 -13.67 -18.38
N LEU A 240 -23.83 -14.54 -18.18
CA LEU A 240 -23.22 -15.30 -19.28
C LEU A 240 -24.19 -16.30 -19.90
N ASP A 241 -24.99 -17.00 -19.08
CA ASP A 241 -25.99 -17.95 -19.57
C ASP A 241 -27.11 -17.23 -20.34
N SER A 242 -27.50 -16.02 -19.91
CA SER A 242 -28.48 -15.18 -20.60
C SER A 242 -27.95 -14.64 -21.92
N LEU A 243 -26.69 -14.21 -21.94
CA LEU A 243 -26.03 -13.78 -23.18
C LEU A 243 -25.85 -14.95 -24.16
N GLU A 244 -25.54 -16.16 -23.68
CA GLU A 244 -25.46 -17.35 -24.52
C GLU A 244 -26.83 -17.65 -25.16
N ARG A 245 -27.90 -17.65 -24.37
CA ARG A 245 -29.27 -17.83 -24.89
C ARG A 245 -29.62 -16.80 -25.95
N TYR A 246 -29.30 -15.53 -25.74
CA TYR A 246 -29.51 -14.48 -26.74
C TYR A 246 -28.76 -14.77 -28.05
N THR A 247 -27.48 -15.14 -27.96
CA THR A 247 -26.65 -15.39 -29.15
C THR A 247 -26.98 -16.68 -29.90
N THR A 248 -27.66 -17.63 -29.25
CA THR A 248 -27.98 -18.96 -29.82
C THR A 248 -29.41 -19.08 -30.34
N GLN A 249 -30.28 -18.10 -30.10
CA GLN A 249 -31.64 -18.10 -30.64
C GLN A 249 -31.66 -18.03 -32.19
N PRO A 250 -32.51 -18.82 -32.88
CA PRO A 250 -32.59 -18.82 -34.33
C PRO A 250 -33.12 -17.47 -34.84
N ARG A 251 -32.30 -16.79 -35.64
CA ARG A 251 -32.61 -15.49 -36.25
C ARG A 251 -33.82 -15.61 -37.18
N SER A 252 -34.96 -15.00 -36.83
CA SER A 252 -36.03 -14.75 -37.79
C SER A 252 -35.59 -13.62 -38.73
N ASN A 253 -35.22 -13.98 -39.97
CA ASN A 253 -34.84 -13.02 -41.01
C ASN A 253 -36.02 -12.09 -41.37
N SER A 254 -35.86 -10.80 -41.14
CA SER A 254 -36.55 -9.76 -41.90
C SER A 254 -35.50 -8.93 -42.63
N ALA A 255 -35.22 -9.33 -43.87
CA ALA A 255 -34.35 -8.59 -44.78
C ALA A 255 -35.07 -7.33 -45.28
N GLY A 256 -34.43 -6.18 -45.12
CA GLY A 256 -34.80 -4.91 -45.75
C GLY A 256 -33.56 -4.31 -46.42
N THR A 257 -33.48 -4.46 -47.75
CA THR A 257 -32.43 -3.94 -48.63
C THR A 257 -32.62 -2.45 -48.95
N SER A 258 -31.56 -1.65 -48.82
CA SER A 258 -31.20 -0.49 -49.68
C SER A 258 -29.85 0.05 -49.17
N GLY A 259 -28.76 0.21 -49.90
CA GLY A 259 -28.60 0.55 -51.31
C GLY A 259 -28.43 2.07 -51.46
N LYS A 260 -27.20 2.60 -51.33
CA LYS A 260 -26.72 3.80 -52.08
C LYS A 260 -25.22 4.09 -51.90
N GLN A 261 -24.66 4.61 -53.00
CA GLN A 261 -23.27 4.89 -53.32
C GLN A 261 -22.81 6.31 -52.93
N GLY A 262 -21.48 6.51 -52.95
CA GLY A 262 -20.80 7.80 -53.20
C GLY A 262 -20.27 8.47 -51.93
N GLY A 263 -19.07 9.04 -51.84
CA GLY A 263 -18.00 9.29 -52.81
C GLY A 263 -16.78 9.88 -52.05
N SER A 264 -15.61 9.77 -52.66
CA SER A 264 -14.31 10.25 -52.17
C SER A 264 -14.19 11.78 -52.13
N VAL A 265 -13.53 12.35 -51.12
CA VAL A 265 -12.59 13.50 -51.26
C VAL A 265 -11.59 13.48 -50.09
N GLY A 266 -10.29 13.62 -50.38
CA GLY A 266 -9.22 13.83 -49.38
C GLY A 266 -8.62 15.25 -49.45
N PHE A 267 -7.83 15.64 -48.44
CA PHE A 267 -6.77 16.68 -48.45
C PHE A 267 -6.05 16.64 -47.07
N VAL A 268 -4.83 16.11 -46.93
CA VAL A 268 -3.47 16.73 -47.00
C VAL A 268 -3.11 17.74 -45.88
N LYS A 269 -2.34 17.26 -44.89
CA LYS A 269 -0.95 17.65 -44.49
C LYS A 269 -0.59 19.14 -44.22
N TYR A 270 -0.19 19.43 -42.97
CA TYR A 270 0.71 20.53 -42.52
C TYR A 270 0.96 20.28 -41.01
N PHE A 271 2.14 20.22 -40.37
CA PHE A 271 3.47 20.79 -40.60
C PHE A 271 4.53 19.94 -39.83
N GLN A 272 5.69 19.74 -40.44
CA GLN A 272 6.98 19.54 -39.74
C GLN A 272 7.81 20.82 -39.93
N ASP A 273 8.70 21.08 -38.96
CA ASP A 273 9.83 22.00 -38.95
C ASP A 273 9.69 23.36 -38.23
N LYS A 274 10.31 23.44 -37.05
CA LYS A 274 11.38 24.41 -36.75
C LYS A 274 12.24 24.02 -35.51
N LEU A 275 13.43 23.47 -35.81
CA LEU A 275 14.80 23.72 -35.29
C LEU A 275 14.99 24.89 -34.27
N ARG A 276 15.98 25.01 -33.35
CA ARG A 276 17.13 24.23 -32.81
C ARG A 276 17.91 25.14 -31.79
N LEU A 277 18.89 24.55 -31.07
CA LEU A 277 20.07 25.10 -30.31
C LEU A 277 19.89 25.19 -28.78
N ALA A 278 20.82 24.76 -27.92
CA ALA A 278 22.28 24.67 -28.03
C ALA A 278 22.88 23.38 -27.41
N GLY A 279 24.06 22.96 -27.89
CA GLY A 279 24.68 21.68 -27.57
C GLY A 279 25.75 21.69 -26.48
N ILE A 280 26.04 20.50 -25.96
CA ILE A 280 27.28 20.15 -25.24
C ILE A 280 27.70 18.74 -25.70
N LYS A 281 28.98 18.59 -26.06
CA LYS A 281 29.63 17.32 -26.43
C LYS A 281 29.85 16.45 -25.18
N PHE A 282 29.58 15.15 -25.26
CA PHE A 282 30.18 14.16 -24.37
C PHE A 282 30.94 13.10 -25.19
N ARG A 283 32.10 12.70 -24.63
CA ARG A 283 33.06 11.74 -25.20
C ARG A 283 32.39 10.38 -25.39
N HIS A 284 32.73 9.72 -26.50
CA HIS A 284 32.54 8.28 -26.64
C HIS A 284 33.47 7.56 -25.65
N GLU A 285 32.90 6.90 -24.67
CA GLU A 285 33.51 5.70 -24.08
C GLU A 285 33.02 4.49 -24.91
N GLU A 286 33.97 3.67 -25.36
CA GLU A 286 33.70 2.40 -26.02
C GLU A 286 33.02 1.46 -25.02
N VAL A 287 31.73 1.19 -25.23
CA VAL A 287 31.00 0.16 -24.48
C VAL A 287 31.44 -1.20 -25.04
N GLU A 288 32.01 -2.05 -24.18
CA GLU A 288 32.35 -3.44 -24.50
C GLU A 288 31.15 -4.17 -25.13
N ARG A 289 31.43 -5.03 -26.14
CA ARG A 289 30.41 -5.87 -26.77
C ARG A 289 29.93 -6.94 -25.77
N VAL A 290 28.85 -6.65 -25.06
CA VAL A 290 28.17 -7.64 -24.23
C VAL A 290 27.28 -8.51 -25.14
N THR A 291 27.67 -9.77 -25.30
CA THR A 291 26.97 -10.78 -26.12
C THR A 291 25.99 -11.62 -25.31
N ALA A 292 25.97 -11.47 -23.99
CA ALA A 292 25.08 -12.18 -23.07
C ALA A 292 24.52 -11.26 -21.98
N TRP A 293 23.25 -11.44 -21.61
CA TRP A 293 22.57 -10.73 -20.53
C TRP A 293 21.98 -11.71 -19.53
N HIS A 294 22.07 -11.42 -18.24
CA HIS A 294 21.61 -12.30 -17.17
C HIS A 294 20.84 -11.53 -16.08
N SER A 295 19.82 -12.17 -15.53
CA SER A 295 19.13 -11.78 -14.30
C SER A 295 18.77 -12.98 -13.43
N ASP A 296 19.07 -12.88 -12.14
CA ASP A 296 18.77 -13.88 -11.12
C ASP A 296 17.27 -14.17 -10.96
N ARG A 297 16.42 -13.14 -10.89
CA ARG A 297 14.96 -13.29 -10.86
C ARG A 297 14.26 -12.02 -11.29
N VAL A 298 13.19 -12.22 -12.06
CA VAL A 298 12.27 -11.19 -12.56
C VAL A 298 10.87 -11.51 -12.07
N THR A 299 10.19 -10.49 -11.54
CA THR A 299 8.74 -10.56 -11.26
C THR A 299 7.97 -9.88 -12.39
N LEU A 300 7.14 -10.65 -13.10
CA LEU A 300 6.21 -10.12 -14.10
C LEU A 300 4.82 -10.01 -13.48
N GLN A 301 4.28 -8.79 -13.39
CA GLN A 301 2.93 -8.55 -12.86
C GLN A 301 1.88 -8.42 -13.97
N LYS A 302 0.61 -8.63 -13.63
CA LYS A 302 -0.53 -8.37 -14.53
C LYS A 302 -0.55 -6.88 -14.91
N ALA A 303 -0.51 -6.58 -16.21
CA ALA A 303 -0.43 -5.22 -16.77
C ALA A 303 0.86 -4.43 -16.46
N GLY A 304 1.93 -5.08 -15.98
CA GLY A 304 3.25 -4.47 -15.83
C GLY A 304 3.99 -4.32 -17.17
N PRO A 305 5.02 -3.45 -17.25
CA PRO A 305 5.75 -3.19 -18.50
C PRO A 305 6.57 -4.39 -19.01
N GLY A 306 6.73 -5.45 -18.21
CA GLY A 306 7.54 -6.61 -18.57
C GLY A 306 9.05 -6.35 -18.46
N VAL A 307 9.86 -7.28 -18.96
CA VAL A 307 11.33 -7.10 -19.08
C VAL A 307 11.66 -6.76 -20.51
N GLU A 308 12.28 -5.61 -20.74
CA GLU A 308 12.73 -5.16 -22.06
C GLU A 308 14.25 -5.17 -22.18
N VAL A 309 14.74 -5.75 -23.27
CA VAL A 309 16.16 -5.84 -23.61
C VAL A 309 16.36 -5.14 -24.95
N SER A 310 17.26 -4.15 -24.99
CA SER A 310 17.67 -3.54 -26.25
C SER A 310 18.66 -4.46 -26.95
N VAL A 311 18.58 -4.48 -28.27
CA VAL A 311 19.44 -5.32 -29.09
C VAL A 311 19.95 -4.55 -30.30
N ARG A 312 21.19 -4.83 -30.67
CA ARG A 312 21.78 -4.39 -31.92
C ARG A 312 22.38 -5.59 -32.65
N ALA A 313 21.81 -5.92 -33.81
CA ALA A 313 22.33 -6.94 -34.70
C ALA A 313 22.83 -6.32 -36.01
N THR A 314 23.84 -6.91 -36.64
CA THR A 314 24.35 -6.48 -37.95
C THR A 314 23.68 -7.20 -39.13
N GLY A 315 22.87 -8.22 -38.84
CA GLY A 315 22.11 -9.02 -39.80
C GLY A 315 21.11 -9.93 -39.10
N ASP A 316 20.58 -10.91 -39.82
CA ASP A 316 19.68 -11.92 -39.27
C ASP A 316 20.43 -12.84 -38.30
N THR A 317 19.93 -12.98 -37.08
CA THR A 317 20.58 -13.76 -36.02
C THR A 317 19.55 -14.33 -35.05
N ARG A 318 20.02 -15.16 -34.11
CA ARG A 318 19.20 -15.78 -33.06
C ARG A 318 19.78 -15.49 -31.68
N ILE A 319 18.89 -15.18 -30.75
CA ILE A 319 19.20 -15.04 -29.33
C ILE A 319 18.63 -16.25 -28.61
N ARG A 320 19.45 -16.95 -27.83
CA ARG A 320 18.99 -18.02 -26.93
C ARG A 320 18.50 -17.40 -25.65
N MET A 321 17.28 -17.75 -25.23
CA MET A 321 16.69 -17.36 -23.96
C MET A 321 16.47 -18.58 -23.08
N SER A 322 16.80 -18.48 -21.79
CA SER A 322 16.41 -19.48 -20.79
C SER A 322 15.98 -18.86 -19.47
N ALA A 323 15.06 -19.52 -18.76
CA ALA A 323 14.64 -19.17 -17.40
C ALA A 323 13.90 -20.33 -16.73
N ILE A 324 13.78 -20.32 -15.40
CA ILE A 324 12.84 -21.15 -14.64
C ILE A 324 11.59 -20.32 -14.36
N VAL A 325 10.45 -20.74 -14.88
CA VAL A 325 9.15 -20.08 -14.75
C VAL A 325 8.41 -20.65 -13.54
N ASN A 326 8.05 -19.79 -12.60
CA ASN A 326 7.20 -20.10 -11.47
C ASN A 326 5.95 -19.21 -11.49
N GLY A 327 4.84 -19.79 -11.90
CA GLY A 327 3.53 -19.16 -12.03
C GLY A 327 2.54 -20.16 -12.62
N ASP A 328 1.24 -19.89 -12.48
CA ASP A 328 0.21 -20.79 -12.98
C ASP A 328 0.15 -20.76 -14.53
N LEU A 329 0.70 -21.80 -15.17
CA LEU A 329 0.71 -21.96 -16.63
C LEU A 329 -0.46 -22.78 -17.17
N SER A 330 -1.48 -23.06 -16.33
CA SER A 330 -2.68 -23.79 -16.74
C SER A 330 -3.59 -22.93 -17.64
N GLY A 331 -4.60 -23.54 -18.25
CA GLY A 331 -5.57 -22.83 -19.09
C GLY A 331 -4.93 -22.18 -20.32
N ASN A 332 -5.22 -20.90 -20.58
CA ASN A 332 -4.73 -20.11 -21.73
C ASN A 332 -3.59 -19.13 -21.36
N ARG A 333 -3.03 -19.23 -20.15
CA ARG A 333 -1.98 -18.35 -19.62
C ARG A 333 -0.67 -18.54 -20.39
N ASN A 334 0.02 -17.44 -20.69
CA ASN A 334 1.18 -17.47 -21.57
C ASN A 334 2.17 -16.33 -21.30
N LEU A 335 3.45 -16.56 -21.58
CA LEU A 335 4.42 -15.47 -21.66
C LEU A 335 4.49 -14.98 -23.11
N LEU A 336 4.41 -13.67 -23.29
CA LEU A 336 4.53 -13.01 -24.59
C LEU A 336 5.94 -12.48 -24.76
N LEU A 337 6.54 -12.79 -25.90
CA LEU A 337 7.71 -12.09 -26.41
C LEU A 337 7.26 -11.08 -27.46
N VAL A 338 7.42 -9.80 -27.19
CA VAL A 338 7.09 -8.69 -28.08
C VAL A 338 8.38 -8.09 -28.63
N VAL A 339 8.43 -7.77 -29.92
CA VAL A 339 9.62 -7.16 -30.55
C VAL A 339 9.27 -5.82 -31.17
N SER A 340 10.20 -4.87 -31.05
CA SER A 340 10.09 -3.50 -31.53
C SER A 340 11.29 -3.15 -32.41
N GLY A 341 11.09 -2.27 -33.39
CA GLY A 341 12.11 -1.93 -34.35
C GLY A 341 11.63 -0.92 -35.39
N ASP A 342 12.59 -0.34 -36.12
CA ASP A 342 12.31 0.68 -37.13
C ASP A 342 12.07 0.05 -38.50
N GLY A 343 10.94 0.38 -39.14
CA GLY A 343 10.63 -0.10 -40.50
C GLY A 343 10.39 -1.61 -40.61
N LEU A 344 9.87 -2.24 -39.54
CA LEU A 344 9.45 -3.64 -39.53
C LEU A 344 8.20 -3.85 -40.38
N THR A 345 8.25 -4.81 -41.30
CA THR A 345 7.09 -5.17 -42.15
C THR A 345 6.42 -6.47 -41.71
N ASP A 346 5.11 -6.57 -41.95
CA ASP A 346 4.32 -7.76 -41.57
C ASP A 346 4.89 -9.06 -42.17
N ALA A 347 5.37 -9.01 -43.42
CA ALA A 347 5.93 -10.17 -44.11
C ALA A 347 7.26 -10.65 -43.49
N GLU A 348 8.17 -9.72 -43.17
CA GLU A 348 9.45 -10.03 -42.53
C GLU A 348 9.24 -10.62 -41.13
N MET A 349 8.35 -10.00 -40.34
CA MET A 349 8.07 -10.44 -38.98
C MET A 349 7.37 -11.79 -38.94
N HIS A 350 6.45 -12.05 -39.88
CA HIS A 350 5.79 -13.34 -40.02
C HIS A 350 6.78 -14.45 -40.40
N ALA A 351 7.73 -14.18 -41.31
CA ALA A 351 8.78 -15.12 -41.68
C ALA A 351 9.69 -15.51 -40.50
N MET A 352 9.91 -14.59 -39.55
CA MET A 352 10.65 -14.85 -38.30
C MET A 352 9.79 -15.47 -37.17
N GLY A 353 8.51 -15.74 -37.42
CA GLY A 353 7.61 -16.42 -36.47
C GLY A 353 6.87 -15.50 -35.50
N TYR A 354 6.76 -14.21 -35.81
CA TYR A 354 5.98 -13.25 -35.03
C TYR A 354 4.62 -12.97 -35.69
N ALA A 355 3.59 -12.82 -34.87
CA ALA A 355 2.27 -12.38 -35.30
C ALA A 355 2.07 -10.90 -34.97
N LYS A 356 1.26 -10.21 -35.77
CA LYS A 356 0.91 -8.81 -35.51
C LYS A 356 -0.24 -8.71 -34.52
N SER A 357 -0.14 -7.79 -33.56
CA SER A 357 -1.23 -7.42 -32.65
C SER A 357 -1.19 -5.94 -32.31
N TRP A 358 -2.13 -5.51 -31.46
CA TRP A 358 -2.16 -4.17 -30.88
C TRP A 358 -1.00 -3.88 -29.92
N VAL A 359 -0.33 -4.90 -29.35
CA VAL A 359 0.89 -4.71 -28.53
C VAL A 359 2.18 -4.69 -29.35
N GLY A 360 2.09 -4.79 -30.68
CA GLY A 360 3.21 -4.92 -31.61
C GLY A 360 3.33 -6.33 -32.19
N TYR A 361 4.51 -6.65 -32.73
CA TYR A 361 4.81 -7.99 -33.23
C TYR A 361 5.18 -8.90 -32.06
N PHE A 362 4.51 -10.04 -31.93
CA PHE A 362 4.64 -10.88 -30.75
C PHE A 362 4.70 -12.37 -31.08
N ARG A 363 5.21 -13.17 -30.14
CA ARG A 363 5.15 -14.63 -30.14
C ARG A 363 4.81 -15.14 -28.74
N TYR A 364 4.01 -16.21 -28.68
CA TYR A 364 3.78 -16.95 -27.43
C TYR A 364 4.97 -17.85 -27.09
N LEU A 365 5.42 -17.83 -25.84
CA LEU A 365 6.55 -18.62 -25.34
C LEU A 365 6.13 -19.93 -24.68
N ARG A 366 4.83 -20.20 -24.48
CA ARG A 366 4.39 -21.44 -23.81
C ARG A 366 4.90 -22.71 -24.47
N LYS A 367 5.07 -22.74 -25.79
CA LYS A 367 5.63 -23.91 -26.51
C LYS A 367 7.10 -24.15 -26.16
N ASP A 368 7.78 -23.12 -25.69
CA ASP A 368 9.18 -23.10 -25.28
C ASP A 368 9.34 -23.43 -23.78
N ILE A 369 8.24 -23.67 -23.03
CA ILE A 369 8.25 -24.01 -21.61
C ILE A 369 7.94 -25.49 -21.41
N ARG A 370 8.83 -26.22 -20.73
CA ARG A 370 8.62 -27.62 -20.31
C ARG A 370 9.06 -27.81 -18.87
N ASP A 371 8.21 -28.42 -18.05
CA ASP A 371 8.47 -28.68 -16.63
C ASP A 371 8.93 -27.43 -15.86
N GLY A 372 8.32 -26.28 -16.18
CA GLY A 372 8.68 -24.98 -15.61
C GLY A 372 9.97 -24.39 -16.16
N GLN A 373 10.69 -25.03 -17.09
CA GLN A 373 11.87 -24.44 -17.74
C GLN A 373 11.51 -23.83 -19.09
N LEU A 374 11.75 -22.53 -19.23
CA LEU A 374 11.71 -21.80 -20.50
C LEU A 374 13.04 -21.96 -21.24
N ARG A 375 12.99 -22.42 -22.49
CA ARG A 375 14.14 -22.44 -23.42
C ARG A 375 13.66 -22.08 -24.83
N ALA A 376 13.98 -20.87 -25.28
CA ALA A 376 13.50 -20.34 -26.55
C ALA A 376 14.63 -19.81 -27.43
N GLU A 377 14.49 -19.96 -28.74
CA GLU A 377 15.28 -19.21 -29.72
C GLU A 377 14.46 -18.03 -30.26
N ILE A 378 15.04 -16.84 -30.19
CA ILE A 378 14.45 -15.57 -30.61
C ILE A 378 15.13 -15.15 -31.91
N ALA A 379 14.45 -15.27 -33.04
CA ALA A 379 14.94 -14.79 -34.32
C ALA A 379 14.77 -13.27 -34.41
N ILE A 380 15.81 -12.55 -34.79
CA ILE A 380 15.79 -11.09 -35.02
C ILE A 380 16.59 -10.74 -36.27
N ASN A 381 16.36 -9.56 -36.81
CA ASN A 381 17.18 -8.95 -37.85
C ASN A 381 17.74 -7.59 -37.39
N ALA A 382 18.54 -6.96 -38.25
CA ALA A 382 19.16 -5.66 -37.95
C ALA A 382 18.17 -4.50 -37.70
N LYS A 383 16.88 -4.66 -38.06
CA LYS A 383 15.84 -3.64 -37.84
C LYS A 383 15.19 -3.75 -36.46
N VAL A 384 15.29 -4.90 -35.78
CA VAL A 384 14.79 -5.08 -34.41
C VAL A 384 15.74 -4.37 -33.45
N THR A 385 15.20 -3.46 -32.64
CA THR A 385 15.96 -2.62 -31.71
C THR A 385 15.73 -3.02 -30.25
N SER A 386 14.61 -3.67 -29.93
CA SER A 386 14.36 -4.24 -28.61
C SER A 386 13.40 -5.43 -28.67
N PHE A 387 13.44 -6.25 -27.62
CA PHE A 387 12.42 -7.26 -27.34
C PHE A 387 12.02 -7.22 -25.87
N ARG A 388 10.78 -7.64 -25.58
CA ARG A 388 10.15 -7.52 -24.28
C ARG A 388 9.39 -8.79 -23.90
N ILE A 389 9.52 -9.23 -22.66
CA ILE A 389 8.77 -10.36 -22.08
C ILE A 389 7.69 -9.84 -21.15
N MET A 390 6.45 -10.25 -21.36
CA MET A 390 5.31 -9.87 -20.50
C MET A 390 4.35 -11.04 -20.26
N THR A 391 3.47 -10.89 -19.27
CA THR A 391 2.42 -11.85 -18.97
C THR A 391 1.22 -11.70 -19.91
N TRP A 392 0.58 -12.81 -20.22
CA TRP A 392 -0.71 -12.87 -20.92
C TRP A 392 -1.66 -13.78 -20.17
N ASN A 393 -2.83 -13.25 -19.81
CA ASN A 393 -3.90 -13.92 -19.07
C ASN A 393 -3.50 -14.47 -17.69
N PHE A 394 -2.43 -13.96 -17.08
CA PHE A 394 -2.14 -14.27 -15.67
C PHE A 394 -2.97 -13.39 -14.74
N ASP A 395 -3.44 -13.99 -13.64
CA ASP A 395 -4.22 -13.30 -12.60
C ASP A 395 -3.37 -12.87 -11.40
N GLY A 396 -2.22 -13.51 -11.23
CA GLY A 396 -1.18 -13.18 -10.26
C GLY A 396 0.19 -12.96 -10.91
N PRO A 397 1.21 -12.63 -10.09
CA PRO A 397 2.57 -12.43 -10.57
C PRO A 397 3.19 -13.75 -11.09
N VAL A 398 4.08 -13.63 -12.07
CA VAL A 398 4.91 -14.72 -12.59
C VAL A 398 6.36 -14.43 -12.27
N LEU A 399 7.04 -15.38 -11.66
CA LEU A 399 8.46 -15.28 -11.38
C LEU A 399 9.26 -16.01 -12.47
N LEU A 400 10.24 -15.34 -13.05
CA LEU A 400 11.27 -15.97 -13.89
C LEU A 400 12.56 -15.98 -13.07
N PHE A 401 13.10 -17.14 -12.75
CA PHE A 401 14.41 -17.29 -12.11
C PHE A 401 15.48 -17.60 -13.17
N ASP A 402 16.71 -17.14 -12.94
CA ASP A 402 17.87 -17.37 -13.81
C ASP A 402 17.59 -17.03 -15.28
N LEU A 403 17.00 -15.86 -15.54
CA LEU A 403 16.68 -15.37 -16.88
C LEU A 403 17.99 -15.00 -17.61
N ASN A 404 18.28 -15.70 -18.69
CA ASN A 404 19.48 -15.55 -19.50
C ASN A 404 19.14 -15.29 -20.95
N PHE A 405 19.90 -14.40 -21.59
CA PHE A 405 19.92 -14.18 -23.04
C PHE A 405 21.35 -14.29 -23.55
N GLU A 406 21.57 -15.04 -24.63
CA GLU A 406 22.89 -15.21 -25.23
C GLU A 406 22.82 -15.10 -26.76
N SER A 407 23.77 -14.41 -27.37
CA SER A 407 23.92 -14.32 -28.82
C SER A 407 25.38 -14.31 -29.24
N SER A 408 25.72 -14.95 -30.37
CA SER A 408 27.07 -14.85 -30.98
C SER A 408 27.25 -13.58 -31.81
N ASP A 409 26.17 -13.04 -32.36
CA ASP A 409 26.22 -12.05 -33.45
C ASP A 409 25.36 -10.80 -33.20
N ALA A 410 24.74 -10.69 -32.02
CA ALA A 410 24.04 -9.50 -31.55
C ALA A 410 24.64 -8.99 -30.25
N THR A 411 24.73 -7.67 -30.12
CA THR A 411 25.04 -7.02 -28.85
C THR A 411 23.73 -6.79 -28.10
N LEU A 412 23.68 -7.27 -26.86
CA LEU A 412 22.54 -7.13 -25.97
C LEU A 412 22.87 -6.06 -24.94
N SER A 413 21.98 -5.10 -24.78
CA SER A 413 22.07 -4.10 -23.72
C SER A 413 20.69 -3.91 -23.10
N GLY A 414 20.58 -4.10 -21.80
CA GLY A 414 19.27 -4.27 -21.16
C GLY A 414 19.13 -3.43 -19.92
N SER A 415 18.13 -2.56 -19.95
CA SER A 415 17.58 -1.80 -18.83
C SER A 415 16.77 -2.76 -17.98
N MET A 416 17.39 -3.40 -16.99
CA MET A 416 16.62 -3.88 -15.83
C MET A 416 15.93 -2.65 -15.25
N LEU A 417 14.59 -2.57 -15.31
CA LEU A 417 13.75 -1.65 -14.53
C LEU A 417 14.30 -0.21 -14.38
N THR A 418 14.98 0.31 -15.39
CA THR A 418 15.39 1.70 -15.40
C THR A 418 14.29 2.41 -16.14
N GLU A 419 13.29 2.85 -15.37
CA GLU A 419 12.81 4.21 -15.63
C GLU A 419 14.07 5.03 -15.90
N LYS A 420 14.16 5.61 -17.11
CA LYS A 420 15.19 6.58 -17.43
C LYS A 420 15.36 7.44 -16.19
N ARG A 421 16.61 7.59 -15.71
CA ARG A 421 17.02 8.61 -14.73
C ARG A 421 16.08 9.81 -14.88
N ARG A 422 15.04 9.91 -14.04
CA ARG A 422 14.33 11.17 -13.90
C ARG A 422 15.34 11.98 -13.13
N ASP A 423 15.94 12.94 -13.84
CA ASP A 423 16.91 13.91 -13.34
C ASP A 423 16.95 13.94 -11.80
N ASP A 424 18.01 13.32 -11.28
CA ASP A 424 18.72 13.60 -10.03
C ASP A 424 17.95 13.66 -8.69
N GLY A 425 16.63 13.41 -8.67
CA GLY A 425 15.78 13.74 -7.51
C GLY A 425 15.19 12.59 -6.69
N HIS A 426 15.12 11.36 -7.20
CA HIS A 426 14.28 10.28 -6.60
C HIS A 426 15.03 8.97 -6.25
N SER A 427 16.35 8.92 -6.42
CA SER A 427 17.18 7.84 -5.85
C SER A 427 17.49 8.15 -4.39
N VAL A 428 17.02 7.33 -3.46
CA VAL A 428 17.37 7.44 -2.04
C VAL A 428 18.67 6.67 -1.83
N ASN A 429 19.77 7.40 -1.66
CA ASN A 429 21.03 6.79 -1.26
C ASN A 429 20.98 6.49 0.25
N ILE A 430 20.55 5.27 0.59
CA ILE A 430 20.20 4.90 1.97
C ILE A 430 21.42 4.63 2.86
N VAL A 431 22.64 4.85 2.37
CA VAL A 431 23.83 4.70 3.21
C VAL A 431 23.90 5.80 4.29
N ARG A 432 23.16 6.92 4.12
CA ARG A 432 23.33 8.13 4.94
C ARG A 432 22.27 8.37 6.03
N GLU A 433 21.18 7.61 6.10
CA GLU A 433 20.11 7.85 7.08
C GLU A 433 19.61 6.57 7.82
N PRO A 434 19.32 6.66 9.14
CA PRO A 434 18.73 5.56 9.91
C PRO A 434 17.23 5.46 9.57
N ALA A 435 16.88 4.47 8.75
CA ALA A 435 15.50 4.10 8.43
C ALA A 435 15.34 2.59 8.60
N ILE A 436 14.15 2.17 9.06
CA ILE A 436 13.78 0.75 9.00
C ILE A 436 13.55 0.40 7.53
N ARG A 437 14.13 -0.73 7.12
CA ARG A 437 14.09 -1.22 5.74
C ARG A 437 13.56 -2.63 5.77
N ALA A 438 12.61 -2.93 4.90
CA ALA A 438 12.14 -4.28 4.71
C ALA A 438 12.24 -4.64 3.24
N ASN A 439 13.11 -5.60 2.94
CA ASN A 439 12.96 -6.36 1.72
C ASN A 439 11.93 -7.45 1.98
N MET A 440 10.78 -7.33 1.34
CA MET A 440 9.68 -8.26 1.58
C MET A 440 9.87 -9.60 0.85
N LEU A 441 10.82 -9.75 -0.09
CA LEU A 441 10.88 -10.92 -0.98
C LEU A 441 12.32 -11.40 -1.28
N LEU A 442 13.21 -11.33 -0.27
CA LEU A 442 14.62 -11.75 -0.39
C LEU A 442 14.79 -13.13 -1.06
N LYS A 443 15.81 -13.24 -1.93
CA LYS A 443 16.15 -14.49 -2.66
C LYS A 443 16.33 -15.69 -1.72
N LYS A 444 16.93 -15.47 -0.53
CA LYS A 444 17.21 -16.52 0.48
C LYS A 444 15.97 -17.28 0.95
N HIS A 445 14.79 -16.66 0.87
CA HIS A 445 13.53 -17.24 1.36
C HIS A 445 12.84 -18.15 0.34
N ARG A 446 13.30 -18.19 -0.92
CA ARG A 446 12.72 -19.02 -2.02
C ARG A 446 11.20 -18.83 -2.18
N CYS A 447 10.73 -17.60 -2.02
CA CYS A 447 9.32 -17.22 -2.07
C CYS A 447 8.68 -17.51 -3.44
N GLY A 448 7.43 -17.99 -3.42
CA GLY A 448 6.59 -18.16 -4.60
C GLY A 448 5.62 -16.99 -4.83
N PRO A 449 4.79 -17.04 -5.89
CA PRO A 449 3.81 -16.00 -6.23
C PRO A 449 2.84 -15.63 -5.09
N GLU A 450 2.40 -16.61 -4.30
CA GLU A 450 1.50 -16.38 -3.16
C GLU A 450 2.13 -15.48 -2.08
N CYS A 451 3.46 -15.52 -1.91
CA CYS A 451 4.14 -14.61 -0.99
C CYS A 451 4.05 -13.15 -1.45
N ILE A 452 4.01 -12.90 -2.76
CA ILE A 452 3.91 -11.55 -3.32
C ILE A 452 2.52 -10.99 -3.01
N VAL A 453 1.47 -11.77 -3.30
CA VAL A 453 0.08 -11.43 -2.96
C VAL A 453 -0.08 -11.21 -1.46
N HIS A 454 0.61 -12.01 -0.64
CA HIS A 454 0.65 -11.79 0.80
C HIS A 454 1.29 -10.45 1.17
N CYS A 455 2.46 -10.14 0.62
CA CYS A 455 3.15 -8.86 0.85
C CYS A 455 2.31 -7.65 0.41
N ASP A 456 1.46 -7.78 -0.60
CA ASP A 456 0.51 -6.73 -1.01
C ASP A 456 -0.48 -6.33 0.09
N LYS A 457 -0.72 -7.20 1.08
CA LYS A 457 -1.52 -6.84 2.27
C LYS A 457 -0.89 -5.69 3.05
N TRP A 458 0.43 -5.59 3.09
CA TRP A 458 1.12 -4.44 3.70
C TRP A 458 0.71 -3.14 3.01
N PHE A 459 0.87 -3.08 1.69
CA PHE A 459 0.57 -1.88 0.90
C PHE A 459 -0.91 -1.53 1.00
N SER A 460 -1.78 -2.53 0.87
CA SER A 460 -3.24 -2.35 1.01
C SER A 460 -3.62 -1.78 2.38
N SER A 461 -3.01 -2.28 3.46
CA SER A 461 -3.24 -1.82 4.84
C SER A 461 -2.83 -0.35 5.03
N MET A 462 -1.62 0.02 4.55
CA MET A 462 -1.08 1.36 4.66
C MET A 462 -1.84 2.36 3.76
N ASP A 463 -2.15 1.98 2.52
CA ASP A 463 -2.89 2.81 1.57
C ASP A 463 -4.35 3.02 2.03
N ALA A 464 -4.98 2.01 2.67
CA ALA A 464 -6.29 2.14 3.31
C ALA A 464 -6.26 3.05 4.55
N PHE A 465 -5.15 3.09 5.30
CA PHE A 465 -4.98 4.08 6.37
C PHE A 465 -4.89 5.48 5.78
N ALA A 466 -4.06 5.68 4.75
CA ALA A 466 -3.87 6.96 4.09
C ALA A 466 -5.17 7.52 3.51
N SER A 467 -5.94 6.67 2.80
CA SER A 467 -7.23 7.02 2.20
C SER A 467 -8.27 7.49 3.23
N ARG A 468 -8.27 6.92 4.44
CA ARG A 468 -9.20 7.30 5.52
C ARG A 468 -8.79 8.57 6.28
N HIS A 469 -7.54 9.02 6.13
CA HIS A 469 -7.02 10.15 6.91
C HIS A 469 -6.57 11.29 6.00
N ASN A 470 -5.46 11.11 5.29
CA ASN A 470 -4.91 12.10 4.35
C ASN A 470 -3.84 11.40 3.49
N VAL A 471 -4.11 11.26 2.19
CA VAL A 471 -3.21 10.57 1.24
C VAL A 471 -1.91 11.34 1.01
N GLU A 472 -1.95 12.68 0.99
CA GLU A 472 -0.75 13.51 0.84
C GLU A 472 0.20 13.36 2.02
N LYS A 473 -0.34 13.17 3.22
CA LYS A 473 0.44 13.01 4.45
C LYS A 473 0.92 11.57 4.69
N TYR A 474 0.02 10.60 4.55
CA TYR A 474 0.25 9.22 4.97
C TYR A 474 0.50 8.25 3.81
N GLY A 475 0.43 8.71 2.56
CA GLY A 475 0.74 7.88 1.40
C GLY A 475 2.21 7.52 1.30
N ARG A 476 2.61 7.03 0.13
CA ARG A 476 3.97 6.60 -0.18
C ARG A 476 4.41 7.11 -1.54
N ASP A 477 5.70 7.36 -1.68
CA ASP A 477 6.31 7.79 -2.92
C ASP A 477 7.13 6.64 -3.53
N PRO A 478 7.06 6.45 -4.86
CA PRO A 478 7.99 5.57 -5.55
C PRO A 478 9.39 6.17 -5.47
N VAL A 479 10.36 5.38 -5.04
CA VAL A 479 11.77 5.76 -4.95
C VAL A 479 12.66 4.63 -5.45
N PHE A 480 13.94 4.91 -5.66
CA PHE A 480 14.94 3.89 -5.99
C PHE A 480 15.95 3.73 -4.87
N ILE A 481 16.41 2.50 -4.65
CA ILE A 481 17.46 2.13 -3.69
C ILE A 481 18.65 1.59 -4.47
N GLU A 482 19.85 2.06 -4.16
CA GLU A 482 21.08 1.53 -4.75
C GLU A 482 21.58 0.33 -3.94
N ALA A 483 21.77 -0.82 -4.60
CA ALA A 483 22.43 -2.00 -4.05
C ALA A 483 23.96 -1.78 -3.98
N GLY A 484 24.67 -2.62 -3.21
CA GLY A 484 26.14 -2.57 -3.14
C GLY A 484 26.86 -2.79 -4.48
N SER A 485 26.18 -3.36 -5.48
CA SER A 485 26.64 -3.52 -6.86
C SER A 485 26.48 -2.26 -7.74
N GLY A 486 25.81 -1.22 -7.24
CA GLY A 486 25.40 -0.04 -8.03
C GLY A 486 24.06 -0.21 -8.77
N GLU A 487 23.40 -1.37 -8.64
CA GLU A 487 22.08 -1.62 -9.22
C GLU A 487 20.97 -0.84 -8.49
N LEU A 488 20.07 -0.19 -9.23
CA LEU A 488 18.92 0.52 -8.66
C LEU A 488 17.70 -0.40 -8.58
N MET A 489 17.14 -0.52 -7.38
CA MET A 489 15.97 -1.32 -7.07
C MET A 489 14.76 -0.41 -6.81
N PRO A 490 13.59 -0.68 -7.42
CA PRO A 490 12.37 0.06 -7.11
C PRO A 490 11.94 -0.19 -5.67
N ALA A 491 11.46 0.86 -5.03
CA ALA A 491 11.03 0.85 -3.65
C ALA A 491 9.91 1.86 -3.41
N SER A 492 9.36 1.79 -2.21
CA SER A 492 8.36 2.74 -1.72
C SER A 492 8.81 3.35 -0.41
N LEU A 493 8.85 4.68 -0.38
CA LEU A 493 9.13 5.46 0.81
C LEU A 493 7.79 5.91 1.39
N GLN A 494 7.55 5.63 2.67
CA GLN A 494 6.38 6.16 3.36
C GLN A 494 6.57 7.66 3.64
N LYS A 495 5.58 8.49 3.29
CA LYS A 495 5.64 9.95 3.45
C LYS A 495 5.67 10.36 4.92
N SER A 496 4.87 9.68 5.73
CA SER A 496 4.87 9.80 7.19
C SER A 496 5.57 8.61 7.83
N ASN A 497 6.16 8.84 9.00
CA ASN A 497 6.84 7.83 9.80
C ASN A 497 5.82 6.90 10.49
N PRO A 498 5.76 5.60 10.13
CA PRO A 498 4.88 4.66 10.81
C PRO A 498 5.41 4.29 12.20
N ALA A 499 4.52 3.71 13.01
CA ALA A 499 4.84 3.22 14.35
C ALA A 499 5.51 1.85 14.27
N PHE A 500 6.78 1.78 14.64
CA PHE A 500 7.57 0.54 14.68
C PHE A 500 8.13 0.26 16.06
N LEU A 501 8.21 -1.03 16.38
CA LEU A 501 9.03 -1.56 17.46
C LEU A 501 10.11 -2.43 16.80
N THR A 502 11.36 -1.96 16.85
CA THR A 502 12.52 -2.76 16.43
C THR A 502 12.72 -3.89 17.41
N ILE A 503 12.76 -5.12 16.93
CA ILE A 503 12.87 -6.33 17.77
C ILE A 503 14.25 -6.31 18.46
N PRO A 504 14.29 -6.21 19.81
CA PRO A 504 15.56 -6.16 20.53
C PRO A 504 16.28 -7.51 20.50
N GLU A 505 17.60 -7.50 20.70
CA GLU A 505 18.43 -8.72 20.70
C GLU A 505 18.08 -9.72 21.82
N SER A 506 17.37 -9.27 22.86
CA SER A 506 16.94 -10.12 23.97
C SER A 506 15.71 -9.57 24.68
N VAL A 507 14.96 -10.46 25.35
CA VAL A 507 13.81 -10.11 26.20
C VAL A 507 14.20 -9.08 27.26
N ASP A 508 15.38 -9.23 27.83
CA ASP A 508 15.96 -8.31 28.82
C ASP A 508 16.20 -6.91 28.24
N ALA A 509 16.68 -6.81 27.00
CA ALA A 509 16.83 -5.54 26.31
C ALA A 509 15.47 -4.88 26.04
N TYR A 510 14.45 -5.66 25.66
CA TYR A 510 13.08 -5.17 25.52
C TYR A 510 12.51 -4.64 26.84
N LEU A 511 12.62 -5.42 27.92
CA LEU A 511 12.12 -4.99 29.23
C LEU A 511 12.80 -3.72 29.72
N ARG A 512 14.09 -3.52 29.43
CA ARG A 512 14.81 -2.27 29.75
C ARG A 512 14.37 -1.08 28.89
N SER A 513 13.92 -1.31 27.66
CA SER A 513 13.54 -0.22 26.75
C SER A 513 12.15 0.37 27.01
N ILE A 514 11.25 -0.36 27.69
CA ILE A 514 9.92 0.12 28.06
C ILE A 514 9.90 0.77 29.45
N GLY A 515 8.87 1.54 29.78
CA GLY A 515 8.76 2.23 31.09
C GLY A 515 8.33 1.33 32.25
N ASP A 516 8.61 1.78 33.50
CA ASP A 516 8.24 1.06 34.74
C ASP A 516 6.76 0.69 34.81
N LYS A 517 5.88 1.61 34.38
CA LYS A 517 4.44 1.37 34.39
C LYS A 517 4.08 0.13 33.56
N SER A 518 4.64 0.01 32.35
CA SER A 518 4.40 -1.13 31.47
C SER A 518 4.95 -2.43 32.04
N ARG A 519 6.18 -2.41 32.59
CA ARG A 519 6.76 -3.56 33.29
C ARG A 519 5.89 -4.02 34.45
N ASN A 520 5.41 -3.09 35.26
CA ASN A 520 4.53 -3.39 36.39
C ASN A 520 3.17 -3.95 35.94
N MET A 521 2.63 -3.50 34.81
CA MET A 521 1.41 -4.08 34.23
C MET A 521 1.62 -5.51 33.74
N ILE A 522 2.76 -5.81 33.11
CA ILE A 522 3.13 -7.18 32.71
C ILE A 522 3.20 -8.07 33.94
N GLN A 523 3.96 -7.65 34.96
CA GLN A 523 4.10 -8.41 36.21
C GLN A 523 2.76 -8.59 36.94
N LYS A 524 1.87 -7.58 36.92
CA LYS A 524 0.53 -7.65 37.49
C LYS A 524 -0.27 -8.76 36.80
N ALA A 525 -0.32 -8.76 35.47
CA ALA A 525 -1.04 -9.79 34.71
C ALA A 525 -0.48 -11.18 35.01
N THR A 526 0.85 -11.36 35.00
CA THR A 526 1.48 -12.65 35.33
C THR A 526 1.11 -13.12 36.74
N LYS A 527 1.12 -12.22 37.74
CA LYS A 527 0.73 -12.56 39.13
C LYS A 527 -0.75 -12.91 39.29
N LEU A 528 -1.59 -12.40 38.40
CA LEU A 528 -3.02 -12.69 38.38
C LEU A 528 -3.35 -13.99 37.62
N GLY A 529 -2.35 -14.75 37.13
CA GLY A 529 -2.58 -16.04 36.48
C GLY A 529 -3.02 -15.93 35.02
N TYR A 530 -2.66 -14.85 34.32
CA TYR A 530 -2.82 -14.77 32.87
C TYR A 530 -1.65 -15.47 32.18
N GLU A 531 -1.96 -16.36 31.23
CA GLU A 531 -0.98 -17.22 30.55
C GLU A 531 -0.97 -16.96 29.05
N PHE A 532 0.19 -17.18 28.43
CA PHE A 532 0.37 -16.97 27.00
C PHE A 532 -0.01 -18.23 26.20
N LEU A 533 -0.69 -18.02 25.07
CA LEU A 533 -1.12 -19.06 24.14
C LEU A 533 -0.50 -18.84 22.75
N ASP A 534 0.28 -19.83 22.32
CA ASP A 534 0.80 -19.99 20.94
C ASP A 534 0.20 -21.25 20.31
N ALA A 535 -1.12 -21.33 20.33
CA ALA A 535 -1.90 -22.27 19.56
C ALA A 535 -2.95 -21.44 18.84
N GLY A 536 -3.14 -21.68 17.54
CA GLY A 536 -4.03 -20.86 16.70
C GLY A 536 -5.46 -20.72 17.25
N PRO A 537 -6.33 -19.96 16.57
CA PRO A 537 -7.62 -19.54 17.11
C PRO A 537 -8.67 -20.67 17.25
N ALA A 538 -8.37 -21.88 16.77
CA ALA A 538 -9.26 -23.02 16.80
C ALA A 538 -9.62 -23.43 18.25
N GLY A 539 -10.91 -23.60 18.51
CA GLY A 539 -11.43 -23.93 19.84
C GLY A 539 -11.70 -22.72 20.74
N PHE A 540 -11.42 -21.50 20.27
CA PHE A 540 -11.69 -20.24 20.98
C PHE A 540 -12.69 -19.34 20.23
N GLU A 541 -13.52 -19.90 19.35
CA GLU A 541 -14.43 -19.16 18.47
C GLU A 541 -15.33 -18.20 19.26
N GLN A 542 -15.94 -18.73 20.32
CA GLN A 542 -16.85 -18.01 21.20
C GLN A 542 -16.11 -16.93 22.02
N ASP A 543 -14.97 -17.27 22.59
CA ASP A 543 -14.15 -16.31 23.36
C ASP A 543 -13.67 -15.14 22.47
N ILE A 544 -13.29 -15.41 21.21
CA ILE A 544 -12.89 -14.37 20.25
C ILE A 544 -14.08 -13.45 19.94
N TYR A 545 -15.28 -14.02 19.77
CA TYR A 545 -16.51 -13.23 19.59
C TYR A 545 -16.79 -12.34 20.81
N GLU A 546 -16.68 -12.88 22.02
CA GLU A 546 -16.88 -12.12 23.26
C GLU A 546 -15.84 -11.02 23.43
N ILE A 547 -14.55 -11.31 23.18
CA ILE A 547 -13.50 -10.29 23.15
C ILE A 547 -13.88 -9.15 22.20
N ARG A 548 -14.31 -9.47 20.97
CA ARG A 548 -14.67 -8.49 19.94
C ARG A 548 -15.84 -7.61 20.35
N THR A 549 -16.86 -8.20 20.97
CA THR A 549 -18.17 -7.56 21.26
C THR A 549 -18.30 -6.98 22.66
N SER A 550 -17.41 -7.33 23.60
CA SER A 550 -17.43 -6.88 25.01
C SER A 550 -17.33 -5.37 25.21
N ASP A 551 -16.84 -4.63 24.21
CA ASP A 551 -16.89 -3.17 24.22
C ASP A 551 -17.42 -2.67 22.88
N PRO A 552 -18.68 -2.18 22.82
CA PRO A 552 -19.29 -1.70 21.57
C PRO A 552 -18.62 -0.41 21.06
N MET A 553 -17.80 0.23 21.89
CA MET A 553 -17.10 1.48 21.59
C MET A 553 -15.61 1.33 21.91
N ARG A 554 -14.75 1.29 20.89
CA ARG A 554 -13.29 1.19 21.07
C ARG A 554 -12.61 2.43 20.49
N GLN A 555 -11.77 3.08 21.31
CA GLN A 555 -11.02 4.29 20.92
C GLN A 555 -11.93 5.44 20.44
N GLY A 556 -13.13 5.56 21.03
CA GLY A 556 -14.11 6.59 20.68
C GLY A 556 -14.86 6.35 19.37
N ARG A 557 -14.77 5.14 18.79
CA ARG A 557 -15.53 4.74 17.60
C ARG A 557 -16.31 3.45 17.85
N PRO A 558 -17.52 3.31 17.28
CA PRO A 558 -18.24 2.05 17.30
C PRO A 558 -17.40 0.98 16.59
N ILE A 559 -17.41 -0.24 17.11
CA ILE A 559 -16.73 -1.35 16.46
C ILE A 559 -17.44 -1.68 15.12
N PRO A 560 -16.70 -1.96 14.03
CA PRO A 560 -17.31 -2.26 12.73
C PRO A 560 -18.24 -3.49 12.76
N GLN A 561 -19.28 -3.51 11.92
CA GLN A 561 -20.30 -4.57 11.98
C GLN A 561 -19.73 -6.00 11.79
N TYR A 562 -18.65 -6.16 11.01
CA TYR A 562 -18.03 -7.47 10.81
C TYR A 562 -17.43 -8.08 12.10
N TYR A 563 -17.18 -7.28 13.14
CA TYR A 563 -16.73 -7.78 14.45
C TYR A 563 -17.78 -8.63 15.15
N TYR A 564 -19.05 -8.51 14.76
CA TYR A 564 -20.17 -9.29 15.30
C TYR A 564 -20.41 -10.62 14.56
N SER A 565 -19.50 -11.02 13.66
CA SER A 565 -19.55 -12.37 13.04
C SER A 565 -19.15 -13.46 14.05
N ASN A 566 -19.96 -14.54 14.13
CA ASN A 566 -19.69 -15.73 14.93
C ASN A 566 -19.92 -17.00 14.08
N PRO A 567 -18.88 -17.81 13.76
CA PRO A 567 -17.49 -17.63 14.16
C PRO A 567 -16.84 -16.42 13.45
N PRO A 568 -15.79 -15.84 14.04
CA PRO A 568 -15.08 -14.69 13.48
C PRO A 568 -14.20 -15.13 12.30
N VAL A 569 -14.80 -15.39 11.14
CA VAL A 569 -14.17 -16.07 9.97
C VAL A 569 -12.79 -15.49 9.62
N TYR A 570 -12.64 -14.17 9.60
CA TYR A 570 -11.37 -13.48 9.27
C TYR A 570 -10.24 -13.68 10.29
N VAL A 571 -10.52 -14.23 11.47
CA VAL A 571 -9.50 -14.67 12.44
C VAL A 571 -9.24 -16.16 12.28
N MET A 572 -10.29 -16.93 11.99
CA MET A 572 -10.23 -18.39 11.94
C MET A 572 -9.55 -18.93 10.68
N SER A 573 -9.56 -18.17 9.57
CA SER A 573 -9.00 -18.60 8.29
C SER A 573 -7.51 -18.25 8.17
N PRO A 574 -6.59 -19.22 8.21
CA PRO A 574 -5.17 -18.96 8.04
C PRO A 574 -4.83 -18.55 6.60
N SER A 575 -3.69 -17.88 6.44
CA SER A 575 -3.11 -17.57 5.12
C SER A 575 -2.76 -18.84 4.34
N ALA A 576 -3.17 -18.93 3.07
CA ALA A 576 -2.92 -20.09 2.19
C ALA A 576 -1.49 -20.14 1.60
N VAL A 577 -0.62 -19.18 1.96
CA VAL A 577 0.68 -18.93 1.31
C VAL A 577 1.69 -20.07 1.49
N GLY A 578 1.54 -20.90 2.53
CA GLY A 578 2.41 -22.06 2.77
C GLY A 578 3.90 -21.73 3.02
N CYS A 579 4.23 -20.46 3.27
CA CYS A 579 5.58 -19.98 3.54
C CYS A 579 5.78 -19.74 5.04
N GLU A 580 6.96 -20.07 5.56
CA GLU A 580 7.30 -19.80 6.97
C GLU A 580 7.59 -18.31 7.24
N TYR A 581 8.16 -17.62 6.25
CA TYR A 581 8.53 -16.20 6.32
C TYR A 581 7.36 -15.26 5.99
N HIS A 582 6.41 -15.74 5.17
CA HIS A 582 5.24 -15.00 4.69
C HIS A 582 3.95 -15.68 5.15
N THR A 583 3.45 -15.27 6.31
CA THR A 583 2.37 -16.00 6.98
C THR A 583 1.58 -15.14 7.94
N GLU A 584 0.55 -15.72 8.53
CA GLU A 584 -0.25 -15.12 9.59
C GLU A 584 -0.04 -15.86 10.90
N ARG A 585 0.13 -15.12 11.99
CA ARG A 585 0.26 -15.69 13.34
C ARG A 585 -0.84 -15.18 14.24
N PHE A 586 -1.37 -16.08 15.06
CA PHE A 586 -2.34 -15.78 16.10
C PHE A 586 -1.69 -16.07 17.45
N PHE A 587 -1.78 -15.09 18.34
CA PHE A 587 -1.25 -15.17 19.69
C PHE A 587 -2.33 -14.77 20.68
N GLY A 588 -2.48 -15.54 21.76
CA GLY A 588 -3.53 -15.36 22.75
C GLY A 588 -2.99 -15.12 24.15
N ILE A 589 -3.83 -14.56 25.01
CA ILE A 589 -3.70 -14.65 26.46
C ILE A 589 -4.94 -15.36 26.99
N VAL A 590 -4.72 -16.39 27.79
CA VAL A 590 -5.76 -17.18 28.44
C VAL A 590 -5.80 -16.90 29.94
N HIS A 591 -6.98 -17.01 30.53
CA HIS A 591 -7.21 -16.91 31.96
C HIS A 591 -8.40 -17.78 32.34
N ASP A 592 -8.24 -18.61 33.37
CA ASP A 592 -9.26 -19.57 33.82
C ASP A 592 -9.84 -20.45 32.68
N GLY A 593 -8.98 -20.84 31.73
CA GLY A 593 -9.35 -21.69 30.60
C GLY A 593 -9.99 -20.95 29.41
N HIS A 594 -10.26 -19.65 29.53
CA HIS A 594 -10.84 -18.82 28.47
C HIS A 594 -9.81 -17.91 27.82
N LEU A 595 -9.91 -17.69 26.52
CA LEU A 595 -9.17 -16.66 25.82
C LEU A 595 -9.75 -15.28 26.18
N VAL A 596 -8.90 -14.37 26.65
CA VAL A 596 -9.33 -13.03 27.12
C VAL A 596 -8.72 -11.88 26.30
N SER A 597 -7.69 -12.18 25.50
CA SER A 597 -7.02 -11.21 24.63
C SER A 597 -6.31 -11.94 23.50
N TYR A 598 -6.21 -11.31 22.33
CA TYR A 598 -5.45 -11.86 21.21
C TYR A 598 -4.78 -10.79 20.35
N ILE A 599 -3.70 -11.18 19.68
CA ILE A 599 -2.99 -10.42 18.65
C ILE A 599 -2.87 -11.29 17.40
N THR A 600 -3.19 -10.73 16.23
CA THR A 600 -2.88 -11.35 14.94
C THR A 600 -1.81 -10.56 14.19
N LEU A 601 -0.81 -11.24 13.66
CA LEU A 601 0.28 -10.65 12.89
C LEU A 601 0.23 -11.09 11.43
N PHE A 602 0.46 -10.17 10.51
CA PHE A 602 0.99 -10.48 9.18
C PHE A 602 2.51 -10.50 9.24
N MET A 603 3.15 -11.52 8.67
CA MET A 603 4.60 -11.69 8.60
C MET A 603 5.03 -11.52 7.15
N PHE A 604 5.97 -10.62 6.89
CA PHE A 604 6.45 -10.22 5.56
C PHE A 604 7.97 -10.44 5.43
N GLY A 605 8.46 -11.60 5.87
CA GLY A 605 9.90 -11.85 5.99
C GLY A 605 10.49 -11.16 7.21
N GLU A 606 11.39 -10.20 6.99
CA GLU A 606 12.08 -9.49 8.08
C GLU A 606 11.21 -8.47 8.82
N LEU A 607 9.94 -8.35 8.43
CA LEU A 607 8.99 -7.40 8.97
C LEU A 607 7.70 -8.10 9.40
N ALA A 608 7.09 -7.64 10.49
CA ALA A 608 5.72 -8.02 10.87
C ALA A 608 4.81 -6.80 10.98
N GLN A 609 3.49 -6.98 10.85
CA GLN A 609 2.48 -5.96 11.10
C GLN A 609 1.37 -6.52 12.00
N ILE A 610 1.02 -5.77 13.04
CA ILE A 610 -0.18 -6.06 13.84
C ILE A 610 -1.43 -5.76 13.02
N ASN A 611 -2.22 -6.79 12.74
CA ASN A 611 -3.51 -6.68 12.08
C ASN A 611 -4.62 -6.41 13.11
N HIS A 612 -4.72 -7.25 14.14
CA HIS A 612 -5.66 -7.09 15.25
C HIS A 612 -4.93 -7.17 16.59
N ILE A 613 -5.36 -6.36 17.55
CA ILE A 613 -4.95 -6.44 18.96
C ILE A 613 -6.14 -6.06 19.82
N LEU A 614 -6.73 -7.05 20.51
CA LEU A 614 -7.99 -6.90 21.21
C LEU A 614 -7.93 -7.61 22.55
N CYS A 615 -8.65 -7.06 23.52
CA CYS A 615 -8.81 -7.63 24.86
C CYS A 615 -10.25 -7.41 25.31
N HIS A 616 -10.78 -8.42 26.00
CA HIS A 616 -12.09 -8.37 26.62
C HIS A 616 -12.13 -7.27 27.67
N LYS A 617 -13.18 -6.44 27.65
CA LYS A 617 -13.28 -5.17 28.41
C LYS A 617 -12.96 -5.32 29.90
N GLU A 618 -13.39 -6.44 30.49
CA GLU A 618 -13.23 -6.72 31.92
C GLU A 618 -11.77 -6.96 32.34
N HIS A 619 -10.92 -7.47 31.43
CA HIS A 619 -9.53 -7.80 31.75
C HIS A 619 -8.54 -6.69 31.38
N VAL A 620 -8.97 -5.63 30.68
CA VAL A 620 -8.10 -4.51 30.24
C VAL A 620 -7.34 -3.87 31.41
N LYS A 621 -7.98 -3.72 32.57
CA LYS A 621 -7.39 -3.09 33.78
C LYS A 621 -6.32 -3.95 34.47
N ASN A 622 -6.15 -5.20 34.04
CA ASN A 622 -5.26 -6.16 34.68
C ASN A 622 -3.87 -6.25 34.02
N GLY A 623 -3.60 -5.41 33.02
CA GLY A 623 -2.31 -5.36 32.33
C GLY A 623 -2.18 -6.38 31.20
N VAL A 624 -3.28 -7.05 30.83
CA VAL A 624 -3.32 -8.12 29.81
C VAL A 624 -2.83 -7.64 28.44
N MET A 625 -3.14 -6.40 28.05
CA MET A 625 -2.66 -5.83 26.78
C MET A 625 -1.13 -5.67 26.77
N ASN A 626 -0.53 -5.26 27.89
CA ASN A 626 0.92 -5.16 28.02
C ASN A 626 1.57 -6.54 28.02
N LEU A 627 0.96 -7.51 28.71
CA LEU A 627 1.42 -8.91 28.70
C LEU A 627 1.37 -9.48 27.28
N ASN A 628 0.28 -9.26 26.53
CA ASN A 628 0.13 -9.77 25.18
C ASN A 628 1.21 -9.22 24.23
N VAL A 629 1.44 -7.90 24.21
CA VAL A 629 2.53 -7.31 23.41
C VAL A 629 3.90 -7.84 23.85
N PHE A 630 4.14 -7.95 25.16
CA PHE A 630 5.39 -8.52 25.67
C PHE A 630 5.61 -9.96 25.20
N SER A 631 4.58 -10.81 25.28
CA SER A 631 4.66 -12.20 24.84
C SER A 631 4.91 -12.31 23.35
N VAL A 632 4.25 -11.48 22.53
CA VAL A 632 4.52 -11.42 21.09
C VAL A 632 5.98 -11.01 20.81
N VAL A 633 6.49 -9.98 21.47
CA VAL A 633 7.90 -9.56 21.30
C VAL A 633 8.85 -10.67 21.73
N LYS A 634 8.56 -11.34 22.86
CA LYS A 634 9.34 -12.49 23.33
C LYS A 634 9.36 -13.61 22.28
N GLU A 635 8.21 -13.96 21.72
CA GLU A 635 8.10 -14.97 20.67
C GLU A 635 8.87 -14.59 19.40
N LEU A 636 8.81 -13.33 18.98
CA LEU A 636 9.59 -12.86 17.83
C LEU A 636 11.10 -12.96 18.10
N ILE A 637 11.55 -12.70 19.33
CA ILE A 637 12.95 -12.85 19.74
C ILE A 637 13.37 -14.32 19.75
N GLU A 638 12.55 -15.20 20.32
CA GLU A 638 12.94 -16.58 20.62
C GLU A 638 12.70 -17.55 19.45
N LYS A 639 11.62 -17.35 18.68
CA LYS A 639 11.20 -18.28 17.61
C LYS A 639 11.27 -17.72 16.20
N PHE A 640 11.25 -16.39 16.04
CA PHE A 640 11.25 -15.74 14.71
C PHE A 640 12.40 -14.73 14.55
N PRO A 641 13.67 -15.14 14.76
CA PRO A 641 14.81 -14.21 14.88
C PRO A 641 15.13 -13.42 13.60
N TRP A 642 14.55 -13.80 12.45
CA TRP A 642 14.69 -13.04 11.21
C TRP A 642 13.80 -11.79 11.17
N VAL A 643 12.78 -11.68 12.03
CA VAL A 643 11.93 -10.49 12.12
C VAL A 643 12.65 -9.39 12.86
N LYS A 644 12.94 -8.29 12.16
CA LYS A 644 13.72 -7.16 12.67
C LYS A 644 12.85 -6.06 13.26
N ALA A 645 11.60 -5.93 12.81
CA ALA A 645 10.68 -4.93 13.32
C ALA A 645 9.22 -5.39 13.21
N ILE A 646 8.39 -4.88 14.12
CA ILE A 646 6.93 -5.02 14.07
C ILE A 646 6.28 -3.63 13.93
N ASN A 647 5.37 -3.50 12.96
CA ASN A 647 4.59 -2.30 12.72
C ASN A 647 3.24 -2.35 13.45
N TYR A 648 2.79 -1.19 13.91
CA TYR A 648 1.40 -1.03 14.33
C TYR A 648 0.81 0.29 13.79
N LEU A 649 0.61 0.35 12.48
CA LEU A 649 0.11 1.52 11.74
C LEU A 649 0.94 2.76 12.08
N TYR A 650 0.30 3.86 12.50
CA TYR A 650 0.95 5.12 12.86
C TYR A 650 0.78 5.45 14.34
N VAL A 651 1.67 6.31 14.85
CA VAL A 651 1.54 6.93 16.17
C VAL A 651 1.57 8.45 15.99
N ASN A 652 0.52 9.14 16.42
CA ASN A 652 0.46 10.60 16.36
C ASN A 652 0.93 11.20 17.71
N ASP A 653 1.52 12.40 17.68
CA ASP A 653 1.99 13.13 18.88
C ASP A 653 0.86 13.88 19.59
N ASP A 654 -0.29 13.22 19.82
CA ASP A 654 -1.41 13.79 20.57
C ASP A 654 -1.38 13.44 22.07
N GLY A 655 -0.55 12.47 22.48
CA GLY A 655 -0.39 12.06 23.88
C GLY A 655 -1.61 11.36 24.50
N LEU A 656 -2.62 10.98 23.71
CA LEU A 656 -3.90 10.48 24.19
C LEU A 656 -4.19 9.03 23.74
N GLY A 657 -4.97 8.31 24.54
CA GLY A 657 -5.56 7.02 24.18
C GLY A 657 -4.56 5.94 23.72
N ILE A 658 -4.79 5.40 22.53
CA ILE A 658 -4.01 4.28 21.96
C ILE A 658 -2.56 4.65 21.65
N ASN A 659 -2.26 5.91 21.30
CA ASN A 659 -0.91 6.36 20.99
C ASN A 659 0.00 6.30 22.22
N LEU A 660 -0.53 6.67 23.39
CA LEU A 660 0.17 6.52 24.67
C LEU A 660 0.47 5.05 24.96
N PHE A 661 -0.48 4.15 24.70
CA PHE A 661 -0.28 2.70 24.87
C PHE A 661 0.85 2.20 23.96
N LYS A 662 0.82 2.50 22.65
CA LYS A 662 1.85 2.10 21.68
C LYS A 662 3.25 2.50 22.15
N ARG A 663 3.44 3.76 22.55
CA ARG A 663 4.74 4.24 23.07
C ARG A 663 5.14 3.53 24.36
N SER A 664 4.19 3.30 25.26
CA SER A 664 4.46 2.65 26.55
C SER A 664 4.99 1.21 26.40
N VAL A 665 4.69 0.54 25.29
CA VAL A 665 5.15 -0.82 24.99
C VAL A 665 6.29 -0.86 23.96
N GLY A 666 6.86 0.29 23.58
CA GLY A 666 8.09 0.39 22.81
C GLY A 666 7.96 0.82 21.34
N PHE A 667 6.76 1.11 20.84
CA PHE A 667 6.61 1.63 19.48
C PHE A 667 7.05 3.09 19.36
N LYS A 668 7.77 3.41 18.29
CA LYS A 668 8.27 4.74 17.95
C LYS A 668 7.92 5.10 16.52
N SER A 669 7.86 6.38 16.23
CA SER A 669 7.66 6.90 14.86
C SER A 669 8.99 6.81 14.12
N GLU A 670 9.08 5.92 13.13
CA GLU A 670 10.32 5.62 12.42
C GLU A 670 10.16 5.82 10.91
N ARG A 671 11.21 6.29 10.24
CA ARG A 671 11.24 6.38 8.78
C ARG A 671 11.30 4.97 8.19
N PHE A 672 10.50 4.70 7.15
CA PHE A 672 10.36 3.35 6.61
C PHE A 672 10.40 3.29 5.09
N ILE A 673 11.18 2.32 4.59
CA ILE A 673 11.32 2.02 3.17
C ILE A 673 11.03 0.53 2.95
N ALA A 674 10.04 0.23 2.11
CA ALA A 674 9.76 -1.12 1.65
C ALA A 674 10.22 -1.28 0.21
N TYR A 675 10.87 -2.39 -0.09
CA TYR A 675 11.29 -2.72 -1.44
C TYR A 675 11.08 -4.21 -1.71
N ASP A 676 10.86 -4.52 -2.98
CA ASP A 676 10.72 -5.88 -3.47
C ASP A 676 11.91 -6.15 -4.38
N SER A 677 12.92 -6.82 -3.84
CA SER A 677 14.09 -7.23 -4.61
C SER A 677 14.56 -8.61 -4.19
N THR A 678 15.18 -9.31 -5.13
CA THR A 678 15.93 -10.54 -4.85
C THR A 678 17.22 -10.25 -4.12
N LEU A 679 17.81 -9.08 -4.40
CA LEU A 679 19.03 -8.58 -3.81
C LEU A 679 18.73 -7.93 -2.46
N ASP A 680 19.59 -8.20 -1.50
CA ASP A 680 19.62 -7.41 -0.29
C ASP A 680 20.41 -6.14 -0.58
N ALA A 681 19.79 -4.97 -0.39
CA ALA A 681 20.47 -3.68 -0.56
C ALA A 681 21.71 -3.54 0.34
N LEU A 682 21.83 -4.39 1.37
CA LEU A 682 22.91 -4.39 2.33
C LEU A 682 24.05 -5.38 2.01
N GLN A 683 23.96 -6.18 0.94
CA GLN A 683 25.09 -7.03 0.57
C GLN A 683 26.19 -6.21 -0.14
N PRO A 684 27.45 -6.25 0.35
CA PRO A 684 28.57 -5.75 -0.42
C PRO A 684 28.73 -6.61 -1.70
N ALA A 685 29.15 -5.98 -2.80
CA ALA A 685 29.37 -6.65 -4.07
C ALA A 685 30.30 -7.88 -3.91
N PRO A 686 30.09 -8.96 -4.68
CA PRO A 686 31.05 -10.05 -4.75
C PRO A 686 32.39 -9.48 -5.24
N VAL A 687 33.45 -9.68 -4.46
CA VAL A 687 34.80 -9.29 -4.88
C VAL A 687 35.26 -10.27 -5.96
N ASP A 688 35.60 -9.75 -7.13
CA ASP A 688 36.23 -10.50 -8.22
C ASP A 688 37.60 -11.00 -7.72
N ASP A 689 37.80 -12.32 -7.73
CA ASP A 689 38.99 -13.02 -7.20
C ASP A 689 40.15 -12.92 -8.21
N GLY A 690 40.55 -11.68 -8.51
CA GLY A 690 41.31 -11.33 -9.70
C GLY A 690 42.38 -10.26 -9.50
N ALA A 691 43.00 -10.16 -8.31
CA ALA A 691 44.38 -9.69 -8.13
C ALA A 691 44.72 -9.69 -6.64
N LYS A 692 45.55 -10.64 -6.21
CA LYS A 692 46.28 -10.52 -4.96
C LYS A 692 47.13 -9.25 -5.01
N HIS A 693 46.80 -8.28 -4.18
CA HIS A 693 47.80 -7.39 -3.61
C HIS A 693 47.63 -7.31 -2.11
N ASP A 694 48.63 -7.86 -1.43
CA ASP A 694 48.84 -7.80 0.01
C ASP A 694 48.78 -6.35 0.52
N VAL A 695 47.75 -6.04 1.30
CA VAL A 695 47.87 -5.05 2.38
C VAL A 695 47.11 -5.60 3.58
N ALA A 696 47.86 -6.16 4.51
CA ALA A 696 47.35 -6.62 5.80
C ALA A 696 46.75 -5.44 6.60
N PRO A 697 45.49 -5.53 7.08
CA PRO A 697 45.05 -4.74 8.21
C PRO A 697 45.43 -5.50 9.47
N ARG A 698 46.29 -4.87 10.29
CA ARG A 698 46.57 -5.28 11.67
C ARG A 698 45.25 -5.53 12.42
N ALA A 699 45.03 -6.78 12.80
CA ALA A 699 44.13 -7.10 13.88
C ALA A 699 44.81 -6.73 15.19
N GLU A 700 44.32 -5.67 15.84
CA GLU A 700 44.39 -5.59 17.30
C GLU A 700 42.99 -5.81 17.86
N PRO A 701 42.80 -6.75 18.79
CA PRO A 701 41.52 -7.00 19.43
C PRO A 701 41.27 -5.90 20.46
N SER A 702 40.22 -5.09 20.29
CA SER A 702 39.73 -4.26 21.39
C SER A 702 38.48 -4.89 21.99
N GLU A 703 38.69 -5.49 23.15
CA GLU A 703 37.64 -5.90 24.08
C GLU A 703 36.70 -4.71 24.35
N SER A 704 35.43 -4.84 24.01
CA SER A 704 34.39 -3.95 24.54
C SER A 704 33.83 -4.49 25.86
N GLN A 705 34.71 -4.72 26.84
CA GLN A 705 34.29 -4.66 28.22
C GLN A 705 34.00 -3.19 28.56
N LYS A 706 32.73 -2.77 28.48
CA LYS A 706 32.30 -1.55 29.20
C LYS A 706 31.89 -1.95 30.63
N PRO A 707 32.53 -1.37 31.65
CA PRO A 707 32.42 -1.83 33.03
C PRO A 707 31.02 -1.57 33.56
N ARG A 708 30.41 -2.59 34.17
CA ARG A 708 29.35 -2.38 35.17
C ARG A 708 29.97 -1.60 36.33
N VAL A 709 29.85 -0.28 36.32
CA VAL A 709 30.10 0.52 37.52
C VAL A 709 29.04 0.08 38.54
N LYS A 710 29.46 -0.75 39.50
CA LYS A 710 28.67 -0.95 40.73
C LYS A 710 28.60 0.41 41.40
N LEU A 711 27.50 1.13 41.19
CA LEU A 711 27.22 2.36 41.91
C LEU A 711 27.21 2.03 43.40
N THR A 712 28.12 2.65 44.15
CA THR A 712 28.11 2.61 45.62
C THR A 712 26.74 3.06 46.11
N LYS A 713 26.24 2.38 47.16
CA LYS A 713 24.98 2.72 47.81
C LYS A 713 25.13 4.11 48.42
N TRP A 714 24.54 5.12 47.79
CA TRP A 714 24.57 6.50 48.25
C TRP A 714 23.32 6.79 49.08
N GLN A 715 23.49 7.25 50.32
CA GLN A 715 22.39 7.70 51.16
C GLN A 715 22.15 9.18 50.90
N PHE A 716 20.92 9.53 50.54
CA PHE A 716 20.55 10.92 50.26
C PHE A 716 20.78 11.80 51.50
N VAL A 717 21.39 12.97 51.30
CA VAL A 717 21.70 13.93 52.37
C VAL A 717 20.79 15.15 52.23
N ARG A 718 20.19 15.61 53.32
CA ARG A 718 19.45 16.88 53.37
C ARG A 718 19.97 17.75 54.51
N GLU A 719 20.51 18.91 54.18
CA GLU A 719 21.06 19.86 55.15
C GLU A 719 20.65 21.29 54.81
N SER A 720 20.71 22.19 55.79
CA SER A 720 20.63 23.65 55.56
C SER A 720 22.03 24.23 55.69
N VAL A 721 22.38 25.15 54.80
CA VAL A 721 23.71 25.77 54.73
C VAL A 721 23.60 27.25 54.41
N GLN A 722 24.59 28.03 54.83
CA GLN A 722 24.77 29.39 54.34
C GLN A 722 25.30 29.36 52.92
N ARG A 723 24.83 30.25 52.04
CA ARG A 723 25.23 30.30 50.62
C ARG A 723 26.74 30.36 50.44
N ALA A 724 27.44 31.12 51.29
CA ALA A 724 28.89 31.24 51.27
C ALA A 724 29.63 29.91 51.53
N SER A 725 28.98 28.95 52.20
CA SER A 725 29.54 27.64 52.55
C SER A 725 29.15 26.51 51.57
N LEU A 726 28.22 26.75 50.64
CA LEU A 726 27.66 25.73 49.75
C LEU A 726 28.74 25.05 48.90
N ALA A 727 29.64 25.82 48.27
CA ALA A 727 30.68 25.27 47.40
C ALA A 727 31.61 24.31 48.16
N SER A 728 32.11 24.74 49.32
CA SER A 728 32.97 23.91 50.18
C SER A 728 32.26 22.65 50.69
N LYS A 729 30.97 22.75 51.04
CA LYS A 729 30.13 21.61 51.46
C LYS A 729 29.93 20.60 50.34
N VAL A 730 29.65 21.07 49.12
CA VAL A 730 29.47 20.22 47.94
C VAL A 730 30.79 19.55 47.54
N GLU A 731 31.90 20.28 47.55
CA GLU A 731 33.23 19.74 47.28
C GLU A 731 33.61 18.67 48.30
N SER A 732 33.37 18.90 49.59
CA SER A 732 33.59 17.91 50.66
C SER A 732 32.67 16.70 50.56
N LEU A 733 31.43 16.88 50.07
CA LEU A 733 30.48 15.78 49.94
C LEU A 733 30.82 14.90 48.73
N LEU A 734 31.12 15.51 47.58
CA LEU A 734 31.27 14.80 46.31
C LEU A 734 32.69 14.32 46.05
N GLU A 735 33.71 15.04 46.56
CA GLU A 735 35.13 14.86 46.22
C GLU A 735 35.37 14.81 44.69
N ARG A 736 34.52 15.49 43.92
CA ARG A 736 34.44 15.46 42.46
C ARG A 736 34.06 16.83 41.89
N PRO A 737 34.46 17.13 40.65
CA PRO A 737 34.01 18.34 39.96
C PRO A 737 32.50 18.30 39.71
N TRP A 738 31.86 19.47 39.78
CA TRP A 738 30.43 19.64 39.57
C TRP A 738 30.15 20.83 38.66
N THR A 739 28.98 20.81 38.02
CA THR A 739 28.52 21.87 37.11
C THR A 739 27.21 22.48 37.60
N ALA A 740 27.14 23.80 37.75
CA ALA A 740 25.89 24.47 38.06
C ALA A 740 24.99 24.54 36.81
N LEU A 741 23.75 24.10 36.94
CA LEU A 741 22.74 24.25 35.90
C LEU A 741 21.93 25.54 36.12
N PRO A 742 21.51 26.21 35.03
CA PRO A 742 20.76 27.44 35.12
C PRO A 742 19.37 27.22 35.74
N HIS A 743 18.84 28.32 36.24
CA HIS A 743 17.56 28.40 36.92
C HIS A 743 16.37 28.34 35.94
N PRO A 744 15.38 27.42 36.10
CA PRO A 744 14.18 27.43 35.27
C PRO A 744 13.15 28.47 35.76
N SER A 745 12.42 29.12 34.85
CA SER A 745 11.29 29.97 35.23
C SER A 745 10.14 29.13 35.85
N ASP A 746 9.30 29.74 36.68
CA ASP A 746 8.15 29.08 37.33
C ASP A 746 7.26 28.31 36.33
N SER A 747 7.01 28.91 35.16
CA SER A 747 6.17 28.33 34.11
C SER A 747 6.83 27.14 33.39
N GLU A 748 8.16 27.05 33.45
CA GLU A 748 8.95 26.02 32.77
C GLU A 748 9.40 24.91 33.71
N PHE A 749 9.19 25.04 35.02
CA PHE A 749 9.69 24.12 36.04
C PHE A 749 9.31 22.65 35.78
N ALA A 750 8.06 22.38 35.38
CA ALA A 750 7.60 21.04 35.05
C ALA A 750 8.30 20.47 33.81
N LYS A 751 8.46 21.28 32.75
CA LYS A 751 9.17 20.90 31.52
C LYS A 751 10.64 20.65 31.83
N PHE A 752 11.28 21.56 32.56
CA PHE A 752 12.67 21.45 33.01
C PHE A 752 12.92 20.14 33.76
N CYS A 753 12.07 19.78 34.73
CA CYS A 753 12.21 18.53 35.47
C CYS A 753 11.93 17.28 34.62
N SER A 754 11.11 17.37 33.57
CA SER A 754 10.68 16.23 32.76
C SER A 754 11.63 15.88 31.62
N THR A 755 12.16 16.89 30.90
CA THR A 755 13.04 16.71 29.74
C THR A 755 14.29 17.58 29.84
N GLY A 756 14.18 18.81 30.32
CA GLY A 756 15.28 19.78 30.33
C GLY A 756 16.52 19.34 31.11
N LEU A 757 16.35 18.68 32.27
CA LEU A 757 17.47 18.10 33.02
C LEU A 757 18.19 16.99 32.26
N GLY A 758 17.47 16.18 31.48
CA GLY A 758 18.07 15.14 30.64
C GLY A 758 18.87 15.75 29.49
N GLU A 759 18.28 16.69 28.76
CA GLU A 759 18.91 17.41 27.65
C GLU A 759 20.17 18.17 28.10
N ALA A 760 20.10 18.89 29.22
CA ALA A 760 21.23 19.67 29.74
C ALA A 760 22.41 18.82 30.21
N THR A 761 22.20 17.53 30.51
CA THR A 761 23.21 16.62 31.05
C THR A 761 23.65 15.54 30.05
N GLU A 762 23.06 15.51 28.85
CA GLU A 762 23.27 14.46 27.85
C GLU A 762 24.73 14.36 27.38
N SER A 763 25.38 15.50 27.13
CA SER A 763 26.77 15.56 26.64
C SER A 763 27.84 15.24 27.69
N HIS A 764 27.46 15.11 28.97
CA HIS A 764 28.39 14.89 30.07
C HIS A 764 28.63 13.39 30.34
N PRO A 765 29.81 12.98 30.85
CA PRO A 765 30.09 11.58 31.14
C PRO A 765 29.29 11.03 32.33
N VAL A 766 29.09 9.70 32.38
CA VAL A 766 28.54 9.02 33.56
C VAL A 766 29.44 9.28 34.77
N GLY A 767 28.84 9.65 35.90
CA GLY A 767 29.50 10.09 37.13
C GLY A 767 29.62 11.62 37.27
N ALA A 768 29.29 12.39 36.23
CA ALA A 768 29.24 13.85 36.32
C ALA A 768 28.17 14.32 37.33
N CYS A 769 28.49 15.34 38.12
CA CYS A 769 27.62 15.88 39.15
C CYS A 769 27.12 17.29 38.79
N PHE A 770 25.85 17.57 39.08
CA PHE A 770 25.18 18.82 38.73
C PHE A 770 24.52 19.45 39.95
N LEU A 771 24.64 20.78 40.06
CA LEU A 771 23.95 21.58 41.07
C LEU A 771 22.79 22.31 40.41
N VAL A 772 21.58 22.06 40.90
CA VAL A 772 20.35 22.58 40.30
C VAL A 772 19.63 23.41 41.36
N PRO A 773 19.39 24.72 41.14
CA PRO A 773 18.47 25.49 41.98
C PRO A 773 17.10 24.82 41.99
N PHE A 774 16.58 24.48 43.16
CA PHE A 774 15.43 23.60 43.27
C PHE A 774 14.54 23.97 44.46
N PRO A 775 13.20 23.92 44.32
CA PRO A 775 12.27 24.20 45.42
C PRO A 775 12.16 22.99 46.36
N SER A 776 12.19 23.22 47.67
CA SER A 776 11.76 22.23 48.67
C SER A 776 10.24 22.26 48.89
N ARG A 777 9.61 23.39 48.57
CA ARG A 777 8.16 23.65 48.69
C ARG A 777 7.73 24.73 47.70
N ALA A 778 6.44 24.76 47.39
CA ALA A 778 5.83 25.84 46.62
C ALA A 778 4.51 26.26 47.26
N GLU A 779 4.30 27.55 47.45
CA GLU A 779 3.05 28.07 48.02
C GLU A 779 1.93 27.99 46.98
N GLU A 780 0.87 27.23 47.27
CA GLU A 780 -0.18 26.91 46.29
C GLU A 780 -0.89 28.15 45.72
N HIS A 781 -0.97 29.24 46.50
CA HIS A 781 -1.59 30.49 46.07
C HIS A 781 -0.69 31.36 45.17
N ARG A 782 0.64 31.18 45.20
CA ARG A 782 1.60 31.93 44.37
C ARG A 782 2.11 31.11 43.18
N HIS A 783 2.31 29.81 43.36
CA HIS A 783 2.88 28.90 42.36
C HIS A 783 2.05 27.60 42.27
N PRO A 784 0.78 27.67 41.86
CA PRO A 784 -0.14 26.53 41.88
C PRO A 784 0.33 25.35 41.03
N ASP A 785 0.95 25.62 39.88
CA ASP A 785 1.42 24.56 38.97
C ASP A 785 2.66 23.85 39.52
N VAL A 786 3.58 24.59 40.14
CA VAL A 786 4.75 24.02 40.83
C VAL A 786 4.30 23.19 42.02
N ALA A 787 3.39 23.71 42.86
CA ALA A 787 2.84 22.99 44.01
C ALA A 787 2.19 21.65 43.62
N ARG A 788 1.36 21.66 42.56
CA ARG A 788 0.72 20.44 42.03
C ARG A 788 1.75 19.46 41.45
N TYR A 789 2.77 19.98 40.77
CA TYR A 789 3.84 19.16 40.21
C TYR A 789 4.65 18.47 41.31
N LEU A 790 5.06 19.20 42.36
CA LEU A 790 5.78 18.65 43.51
C LEU A 790 4.97 17.56 44.21
N ALA A 791 3.71 17.82 44.54
CA ALA A 791 2.82 16.85 45.19
C ALA A 791 2.71 15.54 44.39
N ARG A 792 2.61 15.63 43.06
CA ARG A 792 2.48 14.46 42.18
C ARG A 792 3.80 13.71 41.97
N ARG A 793 4.88 14.43 41.65
CA ARG A 793 6.16 13.87 41.19
C ARG A 793 7.10 13.50 42.32
N PHE A 794 7.15 14.34 43.36
CA PHE A 794 8.03 14.23 44.52
C PHE A 794 7.31 13.73 45.77
N LYS A 795 6.06 13.29 45.64
CA LYS A 795 5.25 12.68 46.71
C LYS A 795 4.89 13.60 47.87
N GLY A 796 5.07 14.90 47.72
CA GLY A 796 4.65 15.88 48.72
C GLY A 796 4.99 17.31 48.30
N ASN A 797 4.32 18.25 48.97
CA ASN A 797 4.65 19.68 48.96
C ASN A 797 4.39 20.21 50.39
N PRO A 798 5.42 20.37 51.24
CA PRO A 798 6.86 20.25 50.97
C PRO A 798 7.33 18.84 50.56
N ILE A 799 8.45 18.77 49.85
CA ILE A 799 9.05 17.51 49.38
C ILE A 799 9.65 16.74 50.58
N PRO A 800 9.25 15.47 50.82
CA PRO A 800 9.86 14.61 51.83
C PRO A 800 11.25 14.13 51.38
N ASP A 801 12.09 13.65 52.30
CA ASP A 801 13.48 13.25 52.00
C ASP A 801 13.56 12.10 50.98
N ASP A 802 12.65 11.13 51.10
CA ASP A 802 12.52 10.06 50.11
C ASP A 802 11.92 10.56 48.79
N GLY A 803 11.22 11.69 48.79
CA GLY A 803 10.60 12.32 47.63
C GLY A 803 11.60 12.67 46.53
N PHE A 804 12.76 13.24 46.89
CA PHE A 804 13.86 13.49 45.94
C PHE A 804 14.42 12.18 45.37
N SER A 805 14.71 11.21 46.24
CA SER A 805 15.28 9.93 45.82
C SER A 805 14.31 9.12 44.95
N VAL A 806 13.03 9.11 45.29
CA VAL A 806 11.95 8.44 44.55
C VAL A 806 11.73 9.14 43.21
N ALA A 807 11.80 10.47 43.16
CA ALA A 807 11.62 11.20 41.93
C ALA A 807 12.66 10.78 40.87
N PHE A 808 13.92 10.61 41.24
CA PHE A 808 14.98 10.27 40.29
C PHE A 808 15.28 8.77 40.18
N ARG A 809 14.47 7.90 40.81
CA ARG A 809 14.68 6.44 40.75
C ARG A 809 14.46 5.89 39.34
N GLY A 810 15.42 5.14 38.82
CA GLY A 810 15.33 4.44 37.53
C GLY A 810 15.55 5.32 36.29
N GLY A 811 15.92 6.59 36.46
CA GLY A 811 16.32 7.50 35.37
C GLY A 811 17.83 7.58 35.18
N ASN A 812 18.25 8.42 34.23
CA ASN A 812 19.67 8.68 33.92
C ASN A 812 20.37 9.57 34.95
N LEU A 813 19.60 10.19 35.85
CA LEU A 813 20.10 11.01 36.96
C LEU A 813 19.69 10.38 38.30
N ARG A 814 20.56 10.52 39.30
CA ARG A 814 20.34 10.10 40.68
C ARG A 814 20.49 11.30 41.61
N ALA A 815 19.53 11.52 42.51
CA ALA A 815 19.64 12.56 43.53
C ALA A 815 20.59 12.13 44.64
N LEU A 816 21.60 12.95 44.93
CA LEU A 816 22.61 12.69 45.96
C LEU A 816 22.37 13.49 47.24
N ALA A 817 22.00 14.76 47.11
CA ALA A 817 21.76 15.63 48.26
C ALA A 817 20.85 16.82 47.91
N TYR A 818 20.22 17.41 48.93
CA TYR A 818 19.55 18.70 48.85
C TYR A 818 20.07 19.64 49.95
N PHE A 819 20.58 20.79 49.55
CA PHE A 819 21.06 21.83 50.45
C PHE A 819 20.09 23.01 50.44
N GLY A 820 19.33 23.19 51.52
CA GLY A 820 18.53 24.40 51.74
C GLY A 820 19.46 25.59 52.00
N ILE A 821 19.22 26.71 51.31
CA ILE A 821 19.98 27.94 51.50
C ILE A 821 19.22 28.81 52.49
N GLU A 822 19.82 29.05 53.66
CA GLU A 822 19.17 29.78 54.77
C GLU A 822 18.68 31.17 54.33
N GLU A 823 19.50 31.84 53.51
CA GLU A 823 19.23 33.16 52.95
C GLU A 823 18.06 33.16 51.94
N ASP A 824 17.71 32.00 51.37
CA ASP A 824 16.67 31.86 50.33
C ASP A 824 15.37 31.21 50.85
N SER A 825 15.24 31.01 52.17
CA SER A 825 14.15 30.27 52.82
C SER A 825 12.73 30.78 52.52
N GLY A 826 12.58 31.98 51.96
CA GLY A 826 11.31 32.56 51.50
C GLY A 826 11.13 32.65 49.99
N SER A 827 12.11 32.20 49.20
CA SER A 827 12.04 32.16 47.73
C SER A 827 11.44 30.83 47.25
N LEU A 828 10.95 30.77 46.01
CA LEU A 828 10.49 29.50 45.45
C LEU A 828 11.63 28.47 45.38
N PHE A 829 12.84 28.91 45.02
CA PHE A 829 14.01 28.05 44.88
C PHE A 829 14.93 28.21 46.08
N ASP A 830 14.44 27.72 47.22
CA ASP A 830 15.05 27.83 48.55
C ASP A 830 16.26 26.90 48.78
N GLY A 831 16.72 26.19 47.75
CA GLY A 831 17.86 25.30 47.88
C GLY A 831 18.45 24.82 46.56
N VAL A 832 19.44 23.93 46.69
CA VAL A 832 20.16 23.32 45.56
C VAL A 832 20.08 21.80 45.67
N LEU A 833 19.56 21.18 44.61
CA LEU A 833 19.54 19.75 44.43
C LEU A 833 20.81 19.29 43.70
N VAL A 834 21.51 18.32 44.28
CA VAL A 834 22.70 17.71 43.71
C VAL A 834 22.31 16.41 42.98
N LEU A 835 22.59 16.35 41.68
CA LEU A 835 22.27 15.21 40.81
C LEU A 835 23.55 14.60 40.24
N GLU A 836 23.61 13.27 40.15
CA GLU A 836 24.68 12.54 39.47
C GLU A 836 24.15 11.83 38.23
N LYS A 837 24.88 11.90 37.11
CA LYS A 837 24.57 11.09 35.93
C LYS A 837 24.98 9.64 36.15
N VAL A 838 24.02 8.73 36.02
CA VAL A 838 24.21 7.29 36.26
C VAL A 838 24.10 6.43 35.00
N ALA A 839 23.60 6.99 33.88
CA ALA A 839 23.51 6.33 32.58
C ALA A 839 23.68 7.32 31.43
#